data_AF-A0AAW5SBP7-F1
#
_entry.id   AF-A0AAW5SBP7-F1
#
_cell.length_a   1.000
_cell.length_b   1.000
_cell.length_c   1.000
_cell.angle_alpha   90.00
_cell.angle_beta   90.00
_cell.angle_gamma   90.00
#
_symmetry.space_group_name_H-M   'P 1'
#
loop_
_entity.id
_entity.type
_entity.pdbx_description
1 polymer ?
#
loop_
_entity_poly.entity_id
_entity_poly.type
_entity_poly.pdbx_seq_one_letter_code
_entity_poly.pdbx_strand_id
1 'polypeptide(L)'
;MSVVGVDRPAAVGGDIGRQPPQDLAAEQSVLGAMLLSKDAIADVVERIRPDDFYRPNHQVIFDVIVGLYGRGEPADAVMVAAELDRRGALARIGGAPYLHTLIALVPTAANAGYYAGIVAEKAILRRLVEAGTRVVQYGYAGAEGAEVSEVVDRAQAEIYGVTEQRLSEDYVAVGDLLQSTLDDIDALSSQGALNVGVPTGFVELDELTQGLHPGQLVVVAARPGVGKALALDTALPTPAGWTTMGDVRVGQQLLGADGQPTRVVAATGVMLGRPCFDITFGDGTVITADAEHQWPTTAGLRTSSQLRPGDRVRAAAAVELPPAAALAVSPYAVGRWLGGETTASGAVSNYTVWHYLRGSLAQRRDMLRGLLDASGADRRGRAGDGFSIAPRWRAPQDRTLAIDLLGSLGYVVARGRLGERIDVVGGAHEIVAVEARHPVPVRCVQVDNANHLYLVGRAMVPTHNSTLALDLLRSCSIKHRRAAVIFSLEMSKSEIVMRLLSAEAKIKLANLRSGHLSDNDWVTLARLMGEISDAPLYIDDSANLTMMEIRAKARRLKQKADLSLIVVDYLQLMTSGRRYESRQQEVSDLSRCLKLLAKELEVPVVALSQLNRGPEQRTDKRPQLSDLRESGAIEQDSDVVILIHRPDLVDPNDPRSGEADLIVAKHRNGPTRRITLAHQLHLSRFANMANPSTSVPF
;
A
#
# COMPACT_ATOMS: atom_id res chain seq x y z
N MET A 1 -56.56 -3.83 10.56
CA MET A 1 -57.21 -4.87 9.74
C MET A 1 -56.74 -4.70 8.31
N SER A 2 -56.34 -5.69 7.53
CA SER A 2 -55.81 -7.04 7.76
C SER A 2 -55.74 -7.67 6.38
N VAL A 3 -54.51 -7.96 5.96
CA VAL A 3 -54.04 -8.73 4.80
C VAL A 3 -55.03 -9.75 4.20
N VAL A 4 -55.17 -9.72 2.87
CA VAL A 4 -55.21 -10.89 1.97
C VAL A 4 -54.47 -10.46 0.68
N GLY A 5 -53.49 -11.15 0.10
CA GLY A 5 -52.99 -12.51 0.39
C GLY A 5 -53.19 -13.43 -0.80
N VAL A 6 -52.51 -13.19 -1.92
CA VAL A 6 -52.51 -14.10 -3.09
C VAL A 6 -51.08 -14.48 -3.42
N ASP A 7 -50.63 -15.60 -2.83
CA ASP A 7 -49.39 -16.25 -3.23
C ASP A 7 -49.51 -16.85 -4.62
N ARG A 8 -48.52 -16.59 -5.47
CA ARG A 8 -48.21 -17.40 -6.64
C ARG A 8 -46.97 -18.21 -6.31
N PRO A 9 -47.02 -19.56 -6.23
CA PRO A 9 -45.83 -20.35 -5.99
C PRO A 9 -44.88 -20.19 -7.18
N ALA A 10 -43.66 -19.74 -6.90
CA ALA A 10 -42.58 -19.73 -7.89
C ALA A 10 -42.25 -21.18 -8.26
N ALA A 11 -42.42 -21.53 -9.53
CA ALA A 11 -42.11 -22.88 -10.02
C ALA A 11 -40.59 -23.12 -9.96
N VAL A 12 -40.17 -24.02 -9.06
CA VAL A 12 -38.82 -24.60 -9.08
C VAL A 12 -38.76 -25.59 -10.25
N GLY A 13 -38.50 -25.07 -11.45
CA GLY A 13 -38.25 -25.88 -12.64
C GLY A 13 -36.83 -26.43 -12.60
N GLY A 14 -36.69 -27.76 -12.50
CA GLY A 14 -35.39 -28.42 -12.61
C GLY A 14 -34.86 -28.37 -14.05
N ASP A 15 -33.68 -27.82 -14.25
CA ASP A 15 -33.04 -27.67 -15.57
C ASP A 15 -32.30 -28.95 -15.99
N ILE A 16 -33.05 -30.06 -16.12
CA ILE A 16 -32.53 -31.34 -16.62
C ILE A 16 -32.69 -31.36 -18.14
N GLY A 17 -31.73 -30.77 -18.88
CA GLY A 17 -31.77 -30.84 -20.34
C GLY A 17 -30.76 -30.00 -21.14
N ARG A 18 -30.03 -29.07 -20.54
CA ARG A 18 -29.05 -28.26 -21.30
C ARG A 18 -27.75 -29.04 -21.56
N GLN A 19 -27.51 -29.38 -22.83
CA GLN A 19 -26.19 -29.84 -23.27
C GLN A 19 -25.15 -28.71 -23.12
N PRO A 20 -23.89 -29.01 -22.75
CA PRO A 20 -22.83 -28.01 -22.74
C PRO A 20 -22.61 -27.40 -24.13
N PRO A 21 -22.21 -26.12 -24.21
CA PRO A 21 -21.90 -25.46 -25.48
C PRO A 21 -20.87 -26.23 -26.32
N GLN A 22 -21.27 -26.52 -27.57
CA GLN A 22 -20.51 -27.30 -28.56
C GLN A 22 -20.91 -26.88 -29.97
N ASP A 23 -20.02 -27.08 -30.96
CA ASP A 23 -20.36 -27.06 -32.38
C ASP A 23 -19.58 -28.16 -33.09
N LEU A 24 -20.25 -29.30 -33.30
CA LEU A 24 -19.61 -30.49 -33.87
C LEU A 24 -19.25 -30.32 -35.35
N ALA A 25 -19.98 -29.48 -36.09
CA ALA A 25 -19.70 -29.22 -37.49
C ALA A 25 -18.45 -28.34 -37.63
N ALA A 26 -18.29 -27.35 -36.75
CA ALA A 26 -17.07 -26.56 -36.67
C ALA A 26 -15.86 -27.43 -36.26
N GLU A 27 -15.99 -28.28 -35.24
CA GLU A 27 -14.91 -29.20 -34.83
C GLU A 27 -14.48 -30.13 -35.97
N GLN A 28 -15.44 -30.72 -36.69
CA GLN A 28 -15.16 -31.58 -37.84
C GLN A 28 -14.49 -30.80 -38.99
N SER A 29 -14.94 -29.56 -39.22
CA SER A 29 -14.40 -28.69 -40.27
C SER A 29 -12.96 -28.25 -39.97
N VAL A 30 -12.63 -27.99 -38.70
CA VAL A 30 -11.26 -27.68 -38.27
C VAL A 30 -10.35 -28.87 -38.56
N LEU A 31 -10.69 -30.07 -38.06
CA LEU A 31 -9.84 -31.26 -38.26
C LEU A 31 -9.70 -31.62 -39.73
N GLY A 32 -10.77 -31.54 -40.52
CA GLY A 32 -10.72 -31.78 -41.96
C GLY A 32 -9.81 -30.79 -42.70
N ALA A 33 -9.79 -29.51 -42.30
CA ALA A 33 -8.97 -28.49 -42.93
C ALA A 33 -7.49 -28.68 -42.59
N MET A 34 -7.18 -29.04 -41.35
CA MET A 34 -5.83 -29.41 -40.92
C MET A 34 -5.29 -30.66 -41.64
N LEU A 35 -6.14 -31.65 -41.92
CA LEU A 35 -5.79 -32.84 -42.71
C LEU A 35 -5.60 -32.53 -44.22
N LEU A 36 -6.10 -31.37 -44.69
CA LEU A 36 -6.05 -30.93 -46.09
C LEU A 36 -4.86 -30.00 -46.40
N SER A 37 -4.48 -29.14 -45.46
CA SER A 37 -3.41 -28.15 -45.68
C SER A 37 -2.56 -27.92 -44.44
N LYS A 38 -1.24 -27.79 -44.65
CA LYS A 38 -0.28 -27.42 -43.61
C LYS A 38 -0.54 -26.01 -43.07
N ASP A 39 -0.94 -25.07 -43.92
CA ASP A 39 -1.18 -23.67 -43.52
C ASP A 39 -2.38 -23.57 -42.58
N ALA A 40 -3.41 -24.40 -42.82
CA ALA A 40 -4.56 -24.53 -41.93
C ALA A 40 -4.19 -25.11 -40.55
N ILE A 41 -3.09 -25.84 -40.41
CA ILE A 41 -2.60 -26.27 -39.09
C ILE A 41 -2.06 -25.07 -38.30
N ALA A 42 -1.27 -24.20 -38.95
CA ALA A 42 -0.73 -23.00 -38.31
C ALA A 42 -1.86 -22.07 -37.82
N ASP A 43 -2.80 -21.71 -38.70
CA ASP A 43 -3.95 -20.84 -38.40
C ASP A 43 -4.81 -21.34 -37.22
N VAL A 44 -4.88 -22.67 -37.03
CA VAL A 44 -5.71 -23.29 -35.99
C VAL A 44 -4.94 -23.41 -34.67
N VAL A 45 -3.66 -23.77 -34.70
CA VAL A 45 -2.82 -23.93 -33.49
C VAL A 45 -2.62 -22.58 -32.78
N GLU A 46 -2.67 -21.45 -33.47
CA GLU A 46 -2.69 -20.13 -32.81
C GLU A 46 -3.97 -19.88 -31.98
N ARG A 47 -5.07 -20.60 -32.26
CA ARG A 47 -6.42 -20.22 -31.82
C ARG A 47 -7.07 -21.18 -30.82
N ILE A 48 -6.74 -22.47 -30.89
CA ILE A 48 -7.32 -23.52 -30.01
C ILE A 48 -6.27 -24.52 -29.50
N ARG A 49 -6.64 -25.27 -28.47
CA ARG A 49 -5.90 -26.37 -27.85
C ARG A 49 -6.72 -27.67 -27.91
N PRO A 50 -6.13 -28.86 -27.63
CA PRO A 50 -6.88 -30.12 -27.64
C PRO A 50 -8.15 -30.05 -26.77
N ASP A 51 -8.06 -29.49 -25.57
CA ASP A 51 -9.18 -29.43 -24.60
C ASP A 51 -10.34 -28.49 -25.03
N ASP A 52 -10.16 -27.65 -26.05
CA ASP A 52 -11.25 -26.82 -26.60
C ASP A 52 -12.27 -27.65 -27.38
N PHE A 53 -11.92 -28.83 -27.89
CA PHE A 53 -12.87 -29.74 -28.54
C PHE A 53 -13.77 -30.42 -27.50
N TYR A 54 -15.09 -30.44 -27.76
CA TYR A 54 -16.08 -31.11 -26.92
C TYR A 54 -15.97 -32.63 -26.98
N ARG A 55 -15.66 -33.20 -28.16
CA ARG A 55 -15.53 -34.66 -28.32
C ARG A 55 -14.10 -35.13 -28.00
N PRO A 56 -13.89 -36.04 -27.03
CA PRO A 56 -12.58 -36.61 -26.74
C PRO A 56 -11.88 -37.24 -27.96
N ASN A 57 -12.65 -37.81 -28.89
CA ASN A 57 -12.11 -38.34 -30.14
C ASN A 57 -11.51 -37.26 -31.04
N HIS A 58 -12.05 -36.03 -31.03
CA HIS A 58 -11.49 -34.90 -31.77
C HIS A 58 -10.24 -34.33 -31.09
N GLN A 59 -10.22 -34.29 -29.75
CA GLN A 59 -9.02 -33.93 -28.96
C GLN A 59 -7.82 -34.82 -29.35
N VAL A 60 -8.04 -36.14 -29.44
CA VAL A 60 -7.00 -37.13 -29.81
C VAL A 60 -6.54 -36.99 -31.25
N ILE A 61 -7.44 -36.69 -32.20
CA ILE A 61 -7.06 -36.44 -33.60
C ILE A 61 -6.24 -35.15 -33.70
N PHE A 62 -6.65 -34.08 -33.01
CA PHE A 62 -5.95 -32.81 -32.97
C PHE A 62 -4.53 -32.95 -32.40
N ASP A 63 -4.37 -33.62 -31.25
CA ASP A 63 -3.07 -33.90 -30.63
C ASP A 63 -2.12 -34.65 -31.58
N VAL A 64 -2.63 -35.64 -32.31
CA VAL A 64 -1.83 -36.38 -33.30
C VAL A 64 -1.41 -35.49 -34.48
N ILE A 65 -2.31 -34.66 -35.01
CA ILE A 65 -2.01 -33.73 -36.10
C ILE A 65 -0.93 -32.73 -35.66
N VAL A 66 -1.09 -32.09 -34.50
CA VAL A 66 -0.13 -31.12 -33.96
C VAL A 66 1.21 -31.80 -33.65
N GLY A 67 1.18 -33.01 -33.08
CA GLY A 67 2.39 -33.79 -32.81
C GLY A 67 3.16 -34.21 -34.06
N LEU A 68 2.47 -34.50 -35.18
CA LEU A 68 3.11 -34.74 -36.48
C LEU A 68 3.71 -33.44 -37.05
N TYR A 69 2.92 -32.36 -37.05
CA TYR A 69 3.33 -31.05 -37.52
C TYR A 69 4.57 -30.51 -36.79
N GLY A 70 4.61 -30.63 -35.47
CA GLY A 70 5.75 -30.20 -34.63
C GLY A 70 7.04 -31.00 -34.85
N ARG A 71 6.96 -32.21 -35.44
CA ARG A 71 8.13 -32.98 -35.91
C ARG A 71 8.50 -32.69 -37.37
N GLY A 72 7.76 -31.81 -38.05
CA GLY A 72 7.91 -31.55 -39.49
C GLY A 72 7.37 -32.68 -40.38
N GLU A 73 6.64 -33.65 -39.82
CA GLU A 73 6.01 -34.74 -40.57
C GLU A 73 4.69 -34.26 -41.22
N PRO A 74 4.34 -34.73 -42.43
CA PRO A 74 3.05 -34.40 -43.04
C PRO A 74 1.90 -35.01 -42.22
N ALA A 75 0.93 -34.18 -41.85
CA ALA A 75 -0.22 -34.57 -41.04
C ALA A 75 -1.48 -34.87 -41.90
N ASP A 76 -1.30 -35.62 -42.99
CA ASP A 76 -2.43 -36.09 -43.81
C ASP A 76 -3.19 -37.25 -43.16
N ALA A 77 -4.35 -37.63 -43.71
CA ALA A 77 -5.18 -38.70 -43.16
C ALA A 77 -4.51 -40.08 -43.09
N VAL A 78 -3.50 -40.38 -43.94
CA VAL A 78 -2.78 -41.66 -43.91
C VAL A 78 -1.76 -41.66 -42.77
N MET A 79 -0.99 -40.59 -42.63
CA MET A 79 -0.01 -40.42 -41.55
C MET A 79 -0.68 -40.32 -40.18
N VAL A 80 -1.78 -39.58 -40.08
CA VAL A 80 -2.60 -39.48 -38.87
C VAL A 80 -3.24 -40.82 -38.53
N ALA A 81 -3.74 -41.60 -39.51
CA ALA A 81 -4.25 -42.95 -39.25
C ALA A 81 -3.15 -43.88 -38.71
N ALA A 82 -1.96 -43.87 -39.31
CA ALA A 82 -0.83 -44.70 -38.87
C ALA A 82 -0.36 -44.35 -37.45
N GLU A 83 -0.30 -43.06 -37.11
CA GLU A 83 0.05 -42.62 -35.75
C GLU A 83 -1.03 -42.97 -34.73
N LEU A 84 -2.31 -42.82 -35.07
CA LEU A 84 -3.43 -43.25 -34.22
C LEU A 84 -3.46 -44.77 -34.01
N ASP A 85 -3.04 -45.57 -35.00
CA ASP A 85 -2.96 -47.03 -34.89
C ASP A 85 -1.80 -47.45 -33.99
N ARG A 86 -0.61 -46.85 -34.16
CA ARG A 86 0.54 -47.01 -33.24
C ARG A 86 0.19 -46.69 -31.78
N ARG A 87 -0.68 -45.70 -31.55
CA ARG A 87 -1.18 -45.31 -30.22
C ARG A 87 -2.38 -46.15 -29.72
N GLY A 88 -2.86 -47.13 -30.50
CA GLY A 88 -4.04 -47.94 -30.16
C GLY A 88 -5.36 -47.15 -30.11
N ALA A 89 -5.40 -45.95 -30.69
CA ALA A 89 -6.53 -45.02 -30.64
C ALA A 89 -7.42 -45.06 -31.90
N LEU A 90 -6.91 -45.57 -33.03
CA LEU A 90 -7.59 -45.52 -34.34
C LEU A 90 -9.00 -46.13 -34.31
N ALA A 91 -9.18 -47.31 -33.71
CA ALA A 91 -10.51 -47.92 -33.57
C ALA A 91 -11.48 -47.06 -32.75
N ARG A 92 -10.97 -46.35 -31.74
CA ARG A 92 -11.76 -45.56 -30.79
C ARG A 92 -12.30 -44.27 -31.39
N ILE A 93 -11.62 -43.70 -32.39
CA ILE A 93 -12.05 -42.50 -33.11
C ILE A 93 -13.05 -42.76 -34.26
N GLY A 94 -13.31 -44.02 -34.61
CA GLY A 94 -14.13 -44.40 -35.76
C GLY A 94 -13.36 -44.98 -36.96
N GLY A 95 -12.06 -45.26 -36.79
CA GLY A 95 -11.20 -45.84 -37.83
C GLY A 95 -10.75 -44.83 -38.90
N ALA A 96 -9.88 -45.29 -39.81
CA ALA A 96 -9.39 -44.49 -40.93
C ALA A 96 -10.51 -43.86 -41.81
N PRO A 97 -11.67 -44.51 -42.06
CA PRO A 97 -12.77 -43.89 -42.80
C PRO A 97 -13.33 -42.60 -42.16
N TYR A 98 -13.18 -42.42 -40.84
CA TYR A 98 -13.61 -41.19 -40.18
C TYR A 98 -12.76 -39.99 -40.60
N LEU A 99 -11.43 -40.17 -40.75
CA LEU A 99 -10.53 -39.10 -41.20
C LEU A 99 -10.84 -38.63 -42.62
N HIS A 100 -11.20 -39.56 -43.52
CA HIS A 100 -11.68 -39.20 -44.86
C HIS A 100 -13.04 -38.51 -44.84
N THR A 101 -13.91 -38.85 -43.88
CA THR A 101 -15.18 -38.13 -43.66
C THR A 101 -14.91 -36.69 -43.24
N LEU A 102 -13.96 -36.45 -42.34
CA LEU A 102 -13.57 -35.09 -41.90
C LEU A 102 -13.09 -34.25 -43.08
N ILE A 103 -12.23 -34.80 -43.94
CA ILE A 103 -11.77 -34.13 -45.18
C ILE A 103 -12.95 -33.79 -46.10
N ALA A 104 -13.88 -34.73 -46.32
CA ALA A 104 -15.02 -34.55 -47.21
C ALA A 104 -16.05 -33.51 -46.73
N LEU A 105 -16.06 -33.17 -45.44
CA LEU A 105 -16.95 -32.15 -44.85
C LEU A 105 -16.45 -30.72 -45.06
N VAL A 106 -15.19 -30.51 -45.47
CA VAL A 106 -14.56 -29.18 -45.55
C VAL A 106 -14.69 -28.58 -46.95
N PRO A 107 -15.40 -27.45 -47.13
CA PRO A 107 -15.53 -26.81 -48.44
C PRO A 107 -14.23 -26.13 -48.90
N THR A 108 -13.42 -25.64 -47.97
CA THR A 108 -12.14 -24.97 -48.22
C THR A 108 -11.29 -24.93 -46.94
N ALA A 109 -10.01 -25.27 -47.06
CA ALA A 109 -9.07 -25.22 -45.94
C ALA A 109 -8.73 -23.78 -45.49
N ALA A 110 -8.90 -22.77 -46.37
CA ALA A 110 -8.62 -21.37 -46.05
C ALA A 110 -9.55 -20.77 -44.97
N ASN A 111 -10.67 -21.44 -44.66
CA ASN A 111 -11.59 -21.02 -43.60
C ASN A 111 -11.28 -21.66 -42.24
N ALA A 112 -10.18 -22.41 -42.10
CA ALA A 112 -9.84 -23.14 -40.87
C ALA A 112 -9.83 -22.23 -39.62
N GLY A 113 -9.21 -21.05 -39.70
CA GLY A 113 -9.19 -20.07 -38.61
C GLY A 113 -10.59 -19.55 -38.21
N TYR A 114 -11.54 -19.49 -39.14
CA TYR A 114 -12.93 -19.12 -38.82
C TYR A 114 -13.62 -20.22 -38.00
N TYR A 115 -13.53 -21.47 -38.44
CA TYR A 115 -14.11 -22.61 -37.71
C TYR A 115 -13.43 -22.80 -36.34
N ALA A 116 -12.12 -22.61 -36.24
CA ALA A 116 -11.40 -22.62 -34.96
C ALA A 116 -11.88 -21.50 -34.02
N GLY A 117 -12.25 -20.33 -34.57
CA GLY A 117 -12.91 -19.27 -33.80
C GLY A 117 -14.23 -19.71 -33.16
N ILE A 118 -15.05 -20.47 -33.88
CA ILE A 118 -16.32 -21.02 -33.36
C ILE A 118 -16.05 -22.04 -32.25
N VAL A 119 -15.09 -22.97 -32.45
CA VAL A 119 -14.71 -23.96 -31.44
C VAL A 119 -14.20 -23.27 -30.16
N ALA A 120 -13.32 -22.27 -30.29
CA ALA A 120 -12.82 -21.48 -29.17
C ALA A 120 -13.95 -20.78 -28.38
N GLU A 121 -14.92 -20.18 -29.08
CA GLU A 121 -16.07 -19.52 -28.45
C GLU A 121 -16.91 -20.54 -27.64
N LYS A 122 -17.20 -21.72 -28.21
CA LYS A 122 -17.95 -22.77 -27.49
C LYS A 122 -17.16 -23.35 -26.32
N ALA A 123 -15.84 -23.46 -26.43
CA ALA A 123 -14.98 -23.89 -25.33
C ALA A 123 -14.97 -22.88 -24.16
N ILE A 124 -14.91 -21.57 -24.43
CA ILE A 124 -15.03 -20.53 -23.41
C ILE A 124 -16.40 -20.61 -22.71
N LEU A 125 -17.49 -20.72 -23.48
CA LEU A 125 -18.84 -20.85 -22.91
C LEU A 125 -18.99 -22.13 -22.08
N ARG A 126 -18.36 -23.24 -22.48
CA ARG A 126 -18.34 -24.51 -21.73
C ARG A 126 -17.55 -24.37 -20.42
N ARG A 127 -16.34 -23.79 -20.45
CA ARG A 127 -15.55 -23.47 -19.25
C ARG A 127 -16.33 -22.57 -18.28
N LEU A 128 -17.10 -21.60 -18.77
CA LEU A 128 -17.94 -20.75 -17.93
C LEU A 128 -19.05 -21.54 -17.19
N VAL A 129 -19.68 -22.51 -17.86
CA VAL A 129 -20.67 -23.40 -17.24
C VAL A 129 -20.02 -24.30 -16.17
N GLU A 130 -18.82 -24.82 -16.44
CA GLU A 130 -18.06 -25.64 -15.49
C GLU A 130 -17.63 -24.83 -14.26
N ALA A 131 -17.05 -23.64 -14.45
CA ALA A 131 -16.67 -22.73 -13.37
C ALA A 131 -17.89 -22.31 -12.54
N GLY A 132 -19.01 -21.95 -13.18
CA GLY A 132 -20.27 -21.67 -12.49
C GLY A 132 -20.77 -22.85 -11.64
N THR A 133 -20.63 -24.08 -12.15
CA THR A 133 -20.96 -25.30 -11.40
C THR A 133 -20.07 -25.48 -10.17
N ARG A 134 -18.75 -25.22 -10.28
CA ARG A 134 -17.82 -25.26 -9.14
C ARG A 134 -18.11 -24.18 -8.10
N VAL A 135 -18.43 -22.96 -8.54
CA VAL A 135 -18.83 -21.86 -7.64
C VAL A 135 -20.07 -22.23 -6.83
N VAL A 136 -21.07 -22.87 -7.45
CA VAL A 136 -22.24 -23.40 -6.73
C VAL A 136 -21.83 -24.47 -5.71
N GLN A 137 -20.95 -25.41 -6.07
CA GLN A 137 -20.43 -26.42 -5.14
C GLN A 137 -19.70 -25.79 -3.95
N TYR A 138 -18.88 -24.76 -4.17
CA TYR A 138 -18.19 -24.02 -3.10
C TYR A 138 -19.18 -23.32 -2.16
N GLY A 139 -20.27 -22.78 -2.68
CA GLY A 139 -21.33 -22.17 -1.87
C GLY A 139 -21.99 -23.16 -0.90
N TYR A 140 -22.19 -24.42 -1.32
CA TYR A 140 -22.69 -25.48 -0.43
C TYR A 140 -21.62 -25.98 0.55
N ALA A 141 -20.37 -26.20 0.10
CA ALA A 141 -19.28 -26.63 0.97
C ALA A 141 -18.92 -25.59 2.05
N GLY A 142 -19.09 -24.30 1.76
CA GLY A 142 -18.90 -23.22 2.73
C GLY A 142 -19.87 -23.28 3.92
N ALA A 143 -21.05 -23.88 3.76
CA ALA A 143 -22.01 -24.07 4.84
C ALA A 143 -21.57 -25.13 5.87
N GLU A 144 -20.56 -25.95 5.55
CA GLU A 144 -20.04 -27.02 6.41
C GLU A 144 -18.78 -26.62 7.23
N GLY A 145 -18.43 -25.32 7.24
CA GLY A 145 -17.46 -24.76 8.19
C GLY A 145 -16.16 -24.20 7.60
N ALA A 146 -16.08 -23.97 6.29
CA ALA A 146 -14.99 -23.20 5.70
C ALA A 146 -15.15 -21.70 5.98
N GLU A 147 -14.04 -20.95 6.00
CA GLU A 147 -14.08 -19.50 6.19
C GLU A 147 -14.68 -18.82 4.94
N VAL A 148 -15.65 -17.91 5.13
CA VAL A 148 -16.41 -17.31 4.01
C VAL A 148 -15.50 -16.53 3.05
N SER A 149 -14.43 -15.93 3.56
CA SER A 149 -13.35 -15.30 2.79
C SER A 149 -12.71 -16.27 1.79
N GLU A 150 -12.26 -17.44 2.26
CA GLU A 150 -11.61 -18.45 1.42
C GLU A 150 -12.56 -19.02 0.35
N VAL A 151 -13.84 -19.18 0.67
CA VAL A 151 -14.87 -19.61 -0.29
C VAL A 151 -15.05 -18.57 -1.40
N VAL A 152 -15.06 -17.28 -1.07
CA VAL A 152 -15.16 -16.19 -2.04
C VAL A 152 -13.90 -16.10 -2.91
N ASP A 153 -12.70 -16.21 -2.34
CA ASP A 153 -11.44 -16.15 -3.08
C ASP A 153 -11.31 -17.31 -4.09
N ARG A 154 -11.69 -18.53 -3.69
CA ARG A 154 -11.73 -19.70 -4.58
C ARG A 154 -12.75 -19.52 -5.71
N ALA A 155 -13.94 -18.99 -5.38
CA ALA A 155 -14.98 -18.72 -6.38
C ALA A 155 -14.55 -17.64 -7.40
N GLN A 156 -13.85 -16.60 -6.95
CA GLN A 156 -13.25 -15.60 -7.84
C GLN A 156 -12.18 -16.23 -8.75
N ALA A 157 -11.28 -17.04 -8.20
CA ALA A 157 -10.21 -17.68 -8.97
C ALA A 157 -10.74 -18.58 -10.11
N GLU A 158 -11.76 -19.39 -9.85
CA GLU A 158 -12.42 -20.22 -10.89
C GLU A 158 -13.02 -19.37 -12.02
N ILE A 159 -13.74 -18.29 -11.70
CA ILE A 159 -14.34 -17.41 -12.71
C ILE A 159 -13.27 -16.67 -13.52
N TYR A 160 -12.17 -16.22 -12.90
CA TYR A 160 -11.06 -15.59 -13.62
C TYR A 160 -10.31 -16.57 -14.54
N GLY A 161 -10.21 -17.85 -14.15
CA GLY A 161 -9.55 -18.89 -14.95
C GLY A 161 -10.20 -19.16 -16.31
N VAL A 162 -11.51 -18.91 -16.45
CA VAL A 162 -12.26 -19.06 -17.71
C VAL A 162 -11.68 -18.20 -18.85
N THR A 163 -11.09 -17.05 -18.50
CA THR A 163 -10.60 -16.03 -19.45
C THR A 163 -9.16 -16.19 -19.90
N GLU A 164 -8.32 -17.00 -19.22
CA GLU A 164 -6.86 -16.76 -19.22
C GLU A 164 -5.99 -17.97 -19.64
N GLN A 165 -6.45 -18.77 -20.62
CA GLN A 165 -5.66 -19.89 -21.17
C GLN A 165 -4.96 -19.60 -22.52
N ARG A 166 -4.87 -18.33 -22.95
CA ARG A 166 -3.91 -17.94 -24.01
C ARG A 166 -2.52 -17.73 -23.42
N LEU A 167 -1.92 -18.81 -22.94
CA LEU A 167 -0.48 -18.90 -22.78
C LEU A 167 0.11 -19.37 -24.12
N SER A 168 0.95 -18.54 -24.71
CA SER A 168 1.84 -18.89 -25.82
C SER A 168 2.78 -20.02 -25.39
N GLU A 169 3.29 -20.80 -26.34
CA GLU A 169 4.15 -21.95 -26.03
C GLU A 169 5.48 -21.49 -25.39
N ASP A 170 5.88 -22.13 -24.29
CA ASP A 170 6.94 -21.68 -23.36
C ASP A 170 8.39 -21.78 -23.90
N TYR A 171 8.58 -22.00 -25.19
CA TYR A 171 9.92 -22.07 -25.80
C TYR A 171 9.92 -21.51 -27.23
N VAL A 172 10.68 -20.44 -27.44
CA VAL A 172 10.97 -19.85 -28.75
C VAL A 172 12.39 -20.22 -29.15
N ALA A 173 12.63 -20.56 -30.42
CA ALA A 173 13.99 -20.83 -30.86
C ALA A 173 14.81 -19.54 -30.87
N VAL A 174 16.09 -19.61 -30.49
CA VAL A 174 16.97 -18.42 -30.43
C VAL A 174 17.02 -17.70 -31.79
N GLY A 175 16.93 -18.44 -32.90
CA GLY A 175 16.88 -17.86 -34.25
C GLY A 175 15.73 -16.87 -34.45
N ASP A 176 14.54 -17.16 -33.91
CA ASP A 176 13.36 -16.32 -34.08
C ASP A 176 13.45 -15.05 -33.20
N LEU A 177 14.12 -15.16 -32.04
CA LEU A 177 14.40 -14.04 -31.13
C LEU A 177 15.54 -13.14 -31.62
N LEU A 178 16.48 -13.66 -32.41
CA LEU A 178 17.60 -12.87 -32.93
C LEU A 178 17.13 -11.75 -33.84
N GLN A 179 16.07 -11.98 -34.63
CA GLN A 179 15.61 -10.98 -35.59
C GLN A 179 14.97 -9.78 -34.88
N SER A 180 14.06 -10.00 -33.93
CA SER A 180 13.52 -8.89 -33.11
C SER A 180 14.60 -8.19 -32.29
N THR A 181 15.57 -8.93 -31.75
CA THR A 181 16.71 -8.34 -31.02
C THR A 181 17.57 -7.45 -31.92
N LEU A 182 17.76 -7.83 -33.20
CA LEU A 182 18.50 -7.01 -34.17
C LEU A 182 17.68 -5.78 -34.59
N ASP A 183 16.38 -5.92 -34.79
CA ASP A 183 15.48 -4.79 -35.07
C ASP A 183 15.46 -3.78 -33.91
N ASP A 184 15.45 -4.24 -32.65
CA ASP A 184 15.58 -3.41 -31.45
C ASP A 184 16.93 -2.66 -31.40
N ILE A 185 18.03 -3.33 -31.80
CA ILE A 185 19.38 -2.73 -31.86
C ILE A 185 19.47 -1.68 -32.97
N ASP A 186 18.90 -1.93 -34.14
CA ASP A 186 18.87 -0.97 -35.26
C ASP A 186 17.97 0.24 -34.94
N ALA A 187 16.85 0.03 -34.24
CA ALA A 187 16.02 1.11 -33.71
C ALA A 187 16.81 2.00 -32.72
N LEU A 188 17.60 1.38 -31.83
CA LEU A 188 18.49 2.09 -30.89
C LEU A 188 19.63 2.86 -31.56
N SER A 189 20.12 2.36 -32.70
CA SER A 189 21.17 3.02 -33.49
C SER A 189 20.64 4.22 -34.29
N SER A 190 19.41 4.13 -34.79
CA SER A 190 18.83 5.11 -35.72
C SER A 190 18.10 6.28 -35.05
N GLN A 191 17.59 6.11 -33.82
CA GLN A 191 16.99 7.20 -33.02
C GLN A 191 17.83 7.48 -31.77
N GLY A 192 18.73 8.46 -31.86
CA GLY A 192 19.73 8.76 -30.84
C GLY A 192 19.21 8.78 -29.40
N ALA A 193 19.56 7.73 -28.64
CA ALA A 193 19.45 7.60 -27.19
C ALA A 193 18.05 7.91 -26.57
N LEU A 194 16.95 7.57 -27.25
CA LEU A 194 15.61 7.66 -26.65
C LEU A 194 15.22 6.39 -25.86
N ASN A 195 15.72 6.33 -24.61
CA ASN A 195 15.29 5.50 -23.48
C ASN A 195 14.38 4.28 -23.77
N VAL A 196 14.98 3.08 -23.72
CA VAL A 196 14.30 1.76 -23.74
C VAL A 196 13.34 1.58 -22.56
N GLY A 197 13.65 2.18 -21.40
CA GLY A 197 12.82 2.11 -20.19
C GLY A 197 11.81 3.25 -20.02
N VAL A 198 11.05 3.20 -18.93
CA VAL A 198 10.23 4.32 -18.42
C VAL A 198 11.15 5.38 -17.82
N PRO A 199 11.14 6.65 -18.31
CA PRO A 199 12.03 7.68 -17.79
C PRO A 199 11.71 8.04 -16.33
N THR A 200 12.72 8.00 -15.46
CA THR A 200 12.61 8.38 -14.05
C THR A 200 12.47 9.89 -13.86
N GLY A 201 12.92 10.68 -14.84
CA GLY A 201 12.92 12.14 -14.77
C GLY A 201 14.14 12.73 -14.05
N PHE A 202 15.07 11.87 -13.64
CA PHE A 202 16.37 12.25 -13.11
C PHE A 202 17.45 11.91 -14.13
N VAL A 203 18.13 12.92 -14.68
CA VAL A 203 18.99 12.78 -15.87
C VAL A 203 20.12 11.77 -15.61
N GLU A 204 20.87 11.92 -14.52
CA GLU A 204 21.95 11.00 -14.17
C GLU A 204 21.47 9.57 -13.81
N LEU A 205 20.19 9.39 -13.45
CA LEU A 205 19.60 8.08 -13.20
C LEU A 205 19.18 7.43 -14.51
N ASP A 206 18.55 8.19 -15.40
CA ASP A 206 18.18 7.74 -16.74
C ASP A 206 19.43 7.47 -17.60
N GLU A 207 20.53 8.22 -17.43
CA GLU A 207 21.85 7.89 -18.02
C GLU A 207 22.44 6.58 -17.48
N LEU A 208 22.16 6.22 -16.21
CA LEU A 208 22.69 5.03 -15.56
C LEU A 208 21.88 3.77 -15.89
N THR A 209 20.55 3.89 -15.96
CA THR A 209 19.62 2.76 -16.10
C THR A 209 18.95 2.70 -17.48
N GLN A 210 19.04 3.74 -18.30
CA GLN A 210 18.26 3.92 -19.55
C GLN A 210 16.74 3.92 -19.31
N GLY A 211 16.31 4.44 -18.15
CA GLY A 211 14.94 4.35 -17.62
C GLY A 211 14.72 3.08 -16.76
N LEU A 212 13.48 2.82 -16.38
CA LEU A 212 13.06 1.59 -15.68
C LEU A 212 12.50 0.59 -16.69
N HIS A 213 13.05 -0.61 -16.77
CA HIS A 213 12.72 -1.55 -17.85
C HIS A 213 11.53 -2.46 -17.52
N PRO A 214 10.78 -2.92 -18.54
CA PRO A 214 9.85 -4.05 -18.42
C PRO A 214 10.39 -5.21 -17.58
N GLY A 215 9.54 -5.83 -16.76
CA GLY A 215 9.93 -6.99 -15.97
C GLY A 215 10.80 -6.71 -14.72
N GLN A 216 11.21 -5.45 -14.47
CA GLN A 216 12.05 -5.11 -13.32
C GLN A 216 11.27 -4.92 -12.02
N LEU A 217 11.79 -5.47 -10.92
CA LEU A 217 11.46 -5.08 -9.55
C LEU A 217 12.51 -4.08 -9.08
N VAL A 218 12.08 -2.84 -8.86
CA VAL A 218 12.89 -1.72 -8.40
C VAL A 218 12.53 -1.44 -6.95
N VAL A 219 13.49 -1.54 -6.03
CA VAL A 219 13.25 -1.28 -4.61
C VAL A 219 13.82 0.10 -4.26
N VAL A 220 12.96 0.99 -3.78
CA VAL A 220 13.36 2.30 -3.25
C VAL A 220 13.28 2.24 -1.74
N ALA A 221 14.42 2.44 -1.07
CA ALA A 221 14.48 2.30 0.38
C ALA A 221 15.10 3.50 1.09
N ALA A 222 14.50 3.89 2.21
CA ALA A 222 14.87 5.07 2.98
C ALA A 222 14.77 4.81 4.49
N ARG A 223 15.45 5.65 5.28
CA ARG A 223 15.29 5.67 6.74
C ARG A 223 13.95 6.32 7.12
N PRO A 224 13.22 5.81 8.13
CA PRO A 224 12.06 6.49 8.68
C PRO A 224 12.43 7.85 9.31
N GLY A 225 11.61 8.88 9.11
CA GLY A 225 11.64 10.09 9.95
C GLY A 225 12.48 11.26 9.44
N VAL A 226 12.26 11.69 8.21
CA VAL A 226 12.77 12.98 7.69
C VAL A 226 11.90 14.12 8.23
N GLY A 227 12.32 14.78 9.33
CA GLY A 227 11.69 16.01 9.86
C GLY A 227 10.63 15.80 10.97
N LYS A 228 11.03 15.25 12.13
CA LYS A 228 10.11 14.89 13.22
C LYS A 228 10.58 15.28 14.65
N ALA A 229 11.36 16.34 14.84
CA ALA A 229 11.93 16.63 16.16
C ALA A 229 11.04 17.50 17.08
N LEU A 230 11.11 17.24 18.39
CA LEU A 230 10.42 17.96 19.47
C LEU A 230 11.44 18.56 20.44
N ALA A 231 11.09 19.64 21.14
CA ALA A 231 12.01 20.24 22.12
C ALA A 231 12.35 19.28 23.27
N LEU A 232 13.56 19.38 23.81
CA LEU A 232 14.06 18.43 24.82
C LEU A 232 13.22 18.37 26.10
N ASP A 233 12.58 19.47 26.49
CA ASP A 233 11.69 19.58 27.63
C ASP A 233 10.29 18.98 27.39
N THR A 234 9.97 18.57 26.16
CA THR A 234 8.68 17.94 25.83
C THR A 234 8.48 16.68 26.66
N ALA A 235 7.46 16.68 27.52
CA ALA A 235 7.10 15.55 28.35
C ALA A 235 6.60 14.37 27.49
N LEU A 236 7.07 13.17 27.79
CA LEU A 236 6.68 11.92 27.13
C LEU A 236 6.06 10.97 28.17
N PRO A 237 4.85 10.43 27.93
CA PRO A 237 4.19 9.51 28.85
C PRO A 237 4.84 8.12 28.78
N THR A 238 5.00 7.48 29.93
CA THR A 238 5.53 6.11 30.04
C THR A 238 4.57 5.22 30.83
N PRO A 239 4.64 3.87 30.65
CA PRO A 239 3.91 2.92 31.49
C PRO A 239 4.16 3.11 32.99
N ALA A 240 5.33 3.64 33.37
CA ALA A 240 5.77 3.86 34.74
C ALA A 240 5.77 5.34 35.17
N GLY A 241 5.13 6.24 34.42
CA GLY A 241 5.06 7.67 34.75
C GLY A 241 5.27 8.60 33.55
N TRP A 242 6.31 9.44 33.64
CA TRP A 242 6.67 10.47 32.66
C TRP A 242 8.19 10.50 32.47
N THR A 243 8.66 10.86 31.29
CA THR A 243 10.05 11.23 30.97
C THR A 243 10.03 12.49 30.10
N THR A 244 11.18 12.98 29.64
CA THR A 244 11.29 14.10 28.69
C THR A 244 11.94 13.64 27.38
N MET A 245 11.79 14.40 26.30
CA MET A 245 12.50 14.16 25.03
C MET A 245 14.03 14.26 25.18
N GLY A 246 14.53 15.03 26.14
CA GLY A 246 15.94 15.11 26.53
C GLY A 246 16.42 13.89 27.33
N ASP A 247 15.59 13.37 28.23
CA ASP A 247 15.96 12.30 29.17
C ASP A 247 15.63 10.89 28.69
N VAL A 248 14.73 10.76 27.71
CA VAL A 248 14.37 9.47 27.12
C VAL A 248 15.61 8.77 26.52
N ARG A 249 15.73 7.47 26.79
CA ARG A 249 16.83 6.60 26.34
C ARG A 249 16.27 5.40 25.59
N VAL A 250 17.06 4.87 24.66
CA VAL A 250 16.80 3.59 24.01
C VAL A 250 16.67 2.49 25.07
N GLY A 251 15.68 1.61 24.90
CA GLY A 251 15.31 0.57 25.85
C GLY A 251 14.16 0.92 26.80
N GLN A 252 13.91 2.21 27.06
CA GLN A 252 12.76 2.66 27.86
C GLN A 252 11.43 2.46 27.11
N GLN A 253 10.30 2.49 27.82
CA GLN A 253 8.96 2.40 27.21
C GLN A 253 8.25 3.76 27.25
N LEU A 254 7.61 4.11 26.14
CA LEU A 254 6.60 5.16 26.03
C LEU A 254 5.21 4.51 25.87
N LEU A 255 4.17 5.34 25.71
CA LEU A 255 2.86 4.91 25.27
C LEU A 255 2.65 5.25 23.79
N GLY A 256 1.97 4.38 23.07
CA GLY A 256 1.63 4.51 21.65
C GLY A 256 0.27 5.18 21.41
N ALA A 257 0.03 5.61 20.17
CA ALA A 257 -1.26 6.22 19.76
C ALA A 257 -2.47 5.28 19.88
N ASP A 258 -2.21 3.98 19.87
CA ASP A 258 -3.09 2.85 20.14
C ASP A 258 -3.35 2.62 21.65
N GLY A 259 -2.75 3.42 22.53
CA GLY A 259 -2.86 3.29 23.98
C GLY A 259 -1.95 2.22 24.59
N GLN A 260 -1.17 1.48 23.79
CA GLN A 260 -0.34 0.36 24.26
C GLN A 260 1.07 0.82 24.66
N PRO A 261 1.77 0.11 25.57
CA PRO A 261 3.19 0.29 25.80
C PRO A 261 4.02 -0.02 24.56
N THR A 262 4.96 0.87 24.21
CA THR A 262 5.88 0.68 23.09
C THR A 262 7.30 1.08 23.51
N ARG A 263 8.32 0.33 23.08
CA ARG A 263 9.71 0.56 23.46
C ARG A 263 10.35 1.61 22.56
N VAL A 264 11.07 2.54 23.16
CA VAL A 264 12.01 3.43 22.48
C VAL A 264 13.17 2.58 21.97
N VAL A 265 13.27 2.48 20.64
CA VAL A 265 14.27 1.64 19.97
C VAL A 265 15.32 2.47 19.23
N ALA A 266 15.11 3.79 19.08
CA ALA A 266 16.14 4.75 18.68
C ALA A 266 15.85 6.14 19.27
N ALA A 267 16.90 6.95 19.41
CA ALA A 267 16.80 8.35 19.81
C ALA A 267 17.94 9.15 19.15
N THR A 268 17.62 10.25 18.48
CA THR A 268 18.61 11.04 17.73
C THR A 268 19.57 11.77 18.65
N GLY A 269 20.63 12.35 18.08
CA GLY A 269 21.33 13.46 18.71
C GLY A 269 20.41 14.67 18.91
N VAL A 270 20.86 15.63 19.72
CA VAL A 270 20.21 16.94 19.88
C VAL A 270 20.51 17.79 18.65
N MET A 271 19.48 18.24 17.96
CA MET A 271 19.55 19.12 16.80
C MET A 271 19.37 20.57 17.27
N LEU A 272 20.17 21.49 16.74
CA LEU A 272 20.17 22.91 17.08
C LEU A 272 19.77 23.74 15.85
N GLY A 273 19.37 25.00 16.07
CA GLY A 273 19.14 25.98 14.98
C GLY A 273 17.91 25.74 14.10
N ARG A 274 17.14 24.66 14.30
CA ARG A 274 15.94 24.36 13.50
C ARG A 274 14.82 25.36 13.83
N PRO A 275 14.09 25.92 12.84
CA PRO A 275 12.91 26.75 13.12
C PRO A 275 11.89 25.97 13.94
N CYS A 276 11.44 26.56 15.05
CA CYS A 276 10.56 25.90 16.01
C CYS A 276 9.24 26.67 16.16
N PHE A 277 8.19 25.95 16.52
CA PHE A 277 6.86 26.50 16.79
C PHE A 277 6.37 26.00 18.15
N ASP A 278 5.66 26.88 18.86
CA ASP A 278 4.91 26.55 20.07
C ASP A 278 3.44 26.31 19.67
N ILE A 279 3.02 25.05 19.70
CA ILE A 279 1.65 24.62 19.40
C ILE A 279 0.88 24.62 20.72
N THR A 280 -0.03 25.57 20.89
CA THR A 280 -0.93 25.65 22.06
C THR A 280 -2.24 24.95 21.74
N PHE A 281 -2.61 23.98 22.56
CA PHE A 281 -3.85 23.23 22.48
C PHE A 281 -4.97 23.85 23.33
N GLY A 282 -6.21 23.47 22.99
CA GLY A 282 -7.45 23.94 23.59
C GLY A 282 -7.72 23.42 25.00
N ASP A 283 -6.81 22.63 25.58
CA ASP A 283 -6.71 22.29 27.00
C ASP A 283 -5.76 23.22 27.77
N GLY A 284 -4.94 24.01 27.06
CA GLY A 284 -3.86 24.85 27.58
C GLY A 284 -2.46 24.20 27.53
N THR A 285 -2.32 22.98 27.02
CA THR A 285 -1.03 22.33 26.78
C THR A 285 -0.28 23.07 25.68
N VAL A 286 1.01 23.34 25.88
CA VAL A 286 1.91 23.83 24.81
C VAL A 286 2.93 22.75 24.51
N ILE A 287 3.14 22.43 23.23
CA ILE A 287 4.22 21.56 22.77
C ILE A 287 5.08 22.34 21.80
N THR A 288 6.38 22.40 22.06
CA THR A 288 7.35 22.92 21.10
C THR A 288 7.81 21.84 20.14
N ALA A 289 7.73 22.12 18.85
CA ALA A 289 8.18 21.22 17.80
C ALA A 289 8.97 21.96 16.72
N ASP A 290 9.82 21.22 15.99
CA ASP A 290 10.42 21.76 14.78
C ASP A 290 9.34 22.05 13.71
N ALA A 291 9.66 22.89 12.73
CA ALA A 291 8.75 23.32 11.67
C ALA A 291 8.18 22.19 10.80
N GLU A 292 8.82 21.02 10.78
CA GLU A 292 8.50 19.87 9.92
C GLU A 292 7.73 18.79 10.68
N HIS A 293 7.82 18.75 12.01
CA HIS A 293 7.15 17.78 12.87
C HIS A 293 5.66 17.71 12.53
N GLN A 294 5.19 16.51 12.28
CA GLN A 294 3.86 16.26 11.74
C GLN A 294 2.85 16.01 12.86
N TRP A 295 1.61 16.38 12.63
CA TRP A 295 0.50 16.32 13.56
C TRP A 295 -0.69 15.69 12.82
N PRO A 296 -1.33 14.63 13.30
CA PRO A 296 -2.37 13.92 12.56
C PRO A 296 -3.71 14.53 12.96
N THR A 297 -4.09 15.55 12.21
CA THR A 297 -5.35 16.24 12.44
C THR A 297 -6.54 15.38 11.97
N THR A 298 -7.75 15.74 12.40
CA THR A 298 -8.99 15.19 11.87
C THR A 298 -9.10 15.41 10.35
N ALA A 299 -8.43 16.43 9.81
CA ALA A 299 -8.30 16.75 8.40
C ALA A 299 -7.02 16.18 7.72
N GLY A 300 -6.28 15.28 8.39
CA GLY A 300 -5.04 14.67 7.87
C GLY A 300 -3.75 15.23 8.49
N LEU A 301 -2.59 14.78 8.00
CA LEU A 301 -1.28 15.18 8.55
C LEU A 301 -0.91 16.63 8.18
N ARG A 302 -0.56 17.45 9.18
CA ARG A 302 -0.04 18.83 9.03
C ARG A 302 1.29 18.98 9.74
N THR A 303 2.24 19.74 9.20
CA THR A 303 3.47 20.07 9.94
C THR A 303 3.25 21.21 10.95
N SER A 304 4.13 21.40 11.94
CA SER A 304 4.02 22.50 12.92
C SER A 304 3.88 23.88 12.27
N SER A 305 4.61 24.12 11.18
CA SER A 305 4.51 25.35 10.37
C SER A 305 3.21 25.48 9.56
N GLN A 306 2.50 24.37 9.33
CA GLN A 306 1.20 24.33 8.64
C GLN A 306 0.01 24.39 9.60
N LEU A 307 0.20 24.11 10.90
CA LEU A 307 -0.87 24.18 11.88
C LEU A 307 -1.40 25.60 12.04
N ARG A 308 -2.71 25.71 12.29
CA ARG A 308 -3.41 26.98 12.56
C ARG A 308 -4.33 26.82 13.78
N PRO A 309 -4.66 27.91 14.49
CA PRO A 309 -5.79 27.93 15.41
C PRO A 309 -7.06 27.39 14.72
N GLY A 310 -7.78 26.50 15.39
CA GLY A 310 -8.93 25.75 14.88
C GLY A 310 -8.62 24.35 14.32
N ASP A 311 -7.35 24.02 14.04
CA ASP A 311 -6.97 22.66 13.64
C ASP A 311 -7.19 21.68 14.80
N ARG A 312 -7.73 20.47 14.53
CA ARG A 312 -8.00 19.47 15.57
C ARG A 312 -7.14 18.24 15.40
N VAL A 313 -6.27 17.94 16.36
CA VAL A 313 -5.44 16.74 16.43
C VAL A 313 -6.23 15.56 16.99
N ARG A 314 -6.16 14.37 16.36
CA ARG A 314 -6.87 13.18 16.86
C ARG A 314 -6.37 12.79 18.26
N ALA A 315 -7.30 12.47 19.17
CA ALA A 315 -6.95 11.97 20.49
C ALA A 315 -6.38 10.54 20.41
N ALA A 316 -5.57 10.17 21.41
CA ALA A 316 -5.11 8.80 21.59
C ALA A 316 -6.26 7.86 21.98
N ALA A 317 -6.11 6.57 21.66
CA ALA A 317 -6.96 5.54 22.26
C ALA A 317 -6.75 5.48 23.79
N ALA A 318 -7.74 4.94 24.52
CA ALA A 318 -7.63 4.75 25.95
C ALA A 318 -6.43 3.87 26.28
N VAL A 319 -5.60 4.29 27.23
CA VAL A 319 -4.36 3.58 27.54
C VAL A 319 -4.69 2.21 28.13
N GLU A 320 -3.97 1.18 27.70
CA GLU A 320 -4.03 -0.16 28.25
C GLU A 320 -2.73 -0.48 28.99
N LEU A 321 -2.86 -0.88 30.25
CA LEU A 321 -1.74 -1.26 31.12
C LEU A 321 -2.13 -2.48 31.95
N PRO A 322 -1.14 -3.25 32.46
CA PRO A 322 -1.39 -4.27 33.47
C PRO A 322 -2.10 -3.70 34.71
N PRO A 323 -2.83 -4.52 35.48
CA PRO A 323 -3.39 -4.08 36.75
C PRO A 323 -2.30 -3.61 37.71
N ALA A 324 -2.45 -2.39 38.25
CA ALA A 324 -1.63 -1.93 39.35
C ALA A 324 -1.98 -2.74 40.61
N ALA A 325 -0.97 -3.01 41.45
CA ALA A 325 -1.15 -3.77 42.69
C ALA A 325 -2.27 -3.17 43.57
N ALA A 326 -3.07 -4.01 44.23
CA ALA A 326 -4.12 -3.52 45.11
C ALA A 326 -3.50 -2.81 46.33
N LEU A 327 -3.87 -1.53 46.51
CA LEU A 327 -3.60 -0.79 47.74
C LEU A 327 -4.78 -0.98 48.71
N ALA A 328 -4.62 -0.53 49.95
CA ALA A 328 -5.67 -0.59 50.98
C ALA A 328 -6.94 0.25 50.65
N VAL A 329 -6.91 1.06 49.58
CA VAL A 329 -8.03 1.88 49.12
C VAL A 329 -8.36 1.53 47.67
N SER A 330 -9.64 1.32 47.36
CA SER A 330 -10.09 0.97 46.00
C SER A 330 -9.94 2.13 45.00
N PRO A 331 -9.78 1.86 43.68
CA PRO A 331 -9.69 2.91 42.67
C PRO A 331 -10.91 3.85 42.70
N TYR A 332 -12.13 3.32 42.86
CA TYR A 332 -13.34 4.12 43.07
C TYR A 332 -13.23 5.10 44.25
N ALA A 333 -12.76 4.66 45.42
CA ALA A 333 -12.60 5.53 46.58
C ALA A 333 -11.49 6.59 46.39
N VAL A 334 -10.41 6.24 45.68
CA VAL A 334 -9.38 7.21 45.23
C VAL A 334 -9.98 8.24 44.27
N GLY A 335 -10.90 7.82 43.40
CA GLY A 335 -11.67 8.70 42.53
C GLY A 335 -12.55 9.69 43.29
N ARG A 336 -13.31 9.21 44.28
CA ARG A 336 -14.16 10.06 45.14
C ARG A 336 -13.34 11.08 45.94
N TRP A 337 -12.21 10.64 46.48
CA TRP A 337 -11.23 11.52 47.11
C TRP A 337 -10.74 12.59 46.13
N LEU A 338 -10.38 12.23 44.90
CA LEU A 338 -9.93 13.16 43.86
C LEU A 338 -11.03 14.18 43.45
N GLY A 339 -12.30 13.80 43.57
CA GLY A 339 -13.47 14.69 43.43
C GLY A 339 -13.69 15.67 44.58
N GLY A 340 -12.87 15.62 45.63
CA GLY A 340 -12.91 16.53 46.78
C GLY A 340 -13.60 15.95 48.03
N GLU A 341 -13.97 14.66 48.04
CA GLU A 341 -14.61 14.04 49.19
C GLU A 341 -13.62 13.79 50.34
N THR A 342 -13.98 14.19 51.56
CA THR A 342 -13.12 14.18 52.75
C THR A 342 -13.23 12.92 53.61
N THR A 343 -14.26 12.09 53.40
CA THR A 343 -14.51 10.85 54.17
C THR A 343 -13.43 9.78 54.00
N ALA A 344 -12.68 9.80 52.89
CA ALA A 344 -11.60 8.86 52.58
C ALA A 344 -10.18 9.39 52.94
N SER A 345 -10.06 10.51 53.66
CA SER A 345 -8.81 11.29 53.72
C SER A 345 -7.62 10.64 54.44
N GLY A 346 -7.83 9.59 55.24
CA GLY A 346 -6.76 8.99 56.05
C GLY A 346 -5.78 8.08 55.29
N ALA A 347 -6.12 7.60 54.09
CA ALA A 347 -5.35 6.57 53.38
C ALA A 347 -5.09 6.85 51.88
N VAL A 348 -5.56 8.00 51.37
CA VAL A 348 -5.36 8.40 49.97
C VAL A 348 -4.42 9.60 49.89
N SER A 349 -3.46 9.51 48.97
CA SER A 349 -2.47 10.54 48.67
C SER A 349 -2.29 10.68 47.16
N ASN A 350 -1.52 11.69 46.72
CA ASN A 350 -1.14 11.84 45.31
C ASN A 350 -0.40 10.60 44.76
N TYR A 351 0.34 9.88 45.62
CA TYR A 351 0.96 8.60 45.26
C TYR A 351 -0.10 7.52 44.96
N THR A 352 -1.14 7.43 45.79
CA THR A 352 -2.27 6.50 45.60
C THR A 352 -3.01 6.78 44.29
N VAL A 353 -3.19 8.05 43.92
CA VAL A 353 -3.78 8.44 42.62
C VAL A 353 -2.85 8.07 41.48
N TRP A 354 -1.58 8.42 41.56
CA TRP A 354 -0.57 8.13 40.53
C TRP A 354 -0.41 6.64 40.25
N HIS A 355 -0.45 5.81 41.30
CA HIS A 355 -0.41 4.36 41.22
C HIS A 355 -1.57 3.81 40.36
N TYR A 356 -2.80 4.29 40.58
CA TYR A 356 -3.95 3.89 39.77
C TYR A 356 -4.03 4.59 38.39
N LEU A 357 -3.40 5.76 38.19
CA LEU A 357 -3.20 6.36 36.87
C LEU A 357 -2.32 5.50 35.94
N ARG A 358 -1.52 4.59 36.50
CA ARG A 358 -0.74 3.57 35.76
C ARG A 358 -1.27 2.14 35.95
N GLY A 359 -2.46 1.99 36.54
CA GLY A 359 -3.20 0.73 36.58
C GLY A 359 -3.97 0.45 35.29
N SER A 360 -4.72 -0.66 35.30
CA SER A 360 -5.45 -1.13 34.12
C SER A 360 -6.59 -0.19 33.73
N LEU A 361 -7.06 -0.33 32.47
CA LEU A 361 -8.20 0.42 31.95
C LEU A 361 -9.45 0.27 32.86
N ALA A 362 -9.65 -0.91 33.45
CA ALA A 362 -10.71 -1.15 34.43
C ALA A 362 -10.53 -0.33 35.72
N GLN A 363 -9.33 -0.32 36.30
CA GLN A 363 -9.01 0.45 37.52
C GLN A 363 -9.15 1.96 37.27
N ARG A 364 -8.69 2.46 36.12
CA ARG A 364 -8.87 3.87 35.73
C ARG A 364 -10.32 4.25 35.48
N ARG A 365 -11.12 3.39 34.83
CA ARG A 365 -12.58 3.61 34.67
C ARG A 365 -13.33 3.59 36.00
N ASP A 366 -12.88 2.78 36.96
CA ASP A 366 -13.41 2.74 38.33
C ASP A 366 -13.07 4.02 39.11
N MET A 367 -11.83 4.52 38.97
CA MET A 367 -11.41 5.82 39.50
C MET A 367 -12.16 7.00 38.86
N LEU A 368 -12.46 6.95 37.56
CA LEU A 368 -13.29 7.97 36.90
C LEU A 368 -14.74 7.93 37.42
N ARG A 369 -15.33 6.75 37.64
CA ARG A 369 -16.67 6.64 38.25
C ARG A 369 -16.72 7.32 39.62
N GLY A 370 -15.73 7.06 40.49
CA GLY A 370 -15.63 7.74 41.78
C GLY A 370 -15.49 9.27 41.66
N LEU A 371 -14.67 9.74 40.71
CA LEU A 371 -14.50 11.18 40.45
C LEU A 371 -15.82 11.83 40.00
N LEU A 372 -16.59 11.18 39.13
CA LEU A 372 -17.88 11.70 38.65
C LEU A 372 -18.94 11.75 39.76
N ASP A 373 -19.03 10.69 40.58
CA ASP A 373 -20.01 10.61 41.67
C ASP A 373 -19.76 11.65 42.77
N ALA A 374 -18.49 11.93 43.10
CA ALA A 374 -18.14 12.94 44.12
C ALA A 374 -18.20 14.39 43.59
N SER A 375 -18.13 14.59 42.28
CA SER A 375 -18.05 15.92 41.65
C SER A 375 -19.38 16.47 41.11
N GLY A 376 -20.46 15.69 41.18
CA GLY A 376 -21.80 16.11 40.74
C GLY A 376 -21.86 16.42 39.23
N ALA A 377 -21.35 15.50 38.40
CA ALA A 377 -21.17 15.73 36.97
C ALA A 377 -22.48 16.06 36.21
N ASP A 378 -22.50 17.21 35.53
CA ASP A 378 -23.63 17.75 34.77
C ASP A 378 -23.54 17.32 33.29
N ARG A 379 -24.42 16.40 32.86
CA ARG A 379 -24.51 15.93 31.46
C ARG A 379 -25.31 16.93 30.61
N ARG A 380 -24.63 17.92 30.04
CA ARG A 380 -25.28 18.91 29.16
C ARG A 380 -25.60 18.35 27.78
N GLY A 381 -26.87 18.40 27.40
CA GLY A 381 -27.35 17.95 26.10
C GLY A 381 -26.87 18.80 24.91
N ARG A 382 -25.79 18.35 24.26
CA ARG A 382 -25.55 18.48 22.82
C ARG A 382 -25.10 17.10 22.32
N ALA A 383 -25.44 16.73 21.09
CA ALA A 383 -25.19 15.38 20.58
C ALA A 383 -23.67 15.05 20.54
N GLY A 384 -23.20 14.25 21.51
CA GLY A 384 -21.81 13.82 21.67
C GLY A 384 -21.45 13.52 23.13
N ASP A 385 -20.40 12.73 23.37
CA ASP A 385 -20.01 12.16 24.68
C ASP A 385 -19.41 13.16 25.70
N GLY A 386 -19.76 14.45 25.62
CA GLY A 386 -19.24 15.50 26.50
C GLY A 386 -19.86 15.49 27.89
N PHE A 387 -19.05 15.71 28.92
CA PHE A 387 -19.50 15.88 30.31
C PHE A 387 -18.60 16.85 31.06
N SER A 388 -19.10 17.35 32.20
CA SER A 388 -18.36 18.35 32.97
C SER A 388 -18.22 17.95 34.43
N ILE A 389 -16.99 18.02 34.93
CA ILE A 389 -16.61 17.71 36.31
C ILE A 389 -16.50 19.05 37.06
N ALA A 390 -17.27 19.23 38.14
CA ALA A 390 -17.30 20.46 38.95
C ALA A 390 -16.90 20.20 40.42
N PRO A 391 -15.72 19.61 40.69
CA PRO A 391 -15.36 19.16 42.03
C PRO A 391 -14.81 20.30 42.90
N ARG A 392 -14.76 20.04 44.20
CA ARG A 392 -14.06 20.91 45.15
C ARG A 392 -12.57 20.52 45.19
N TRP A 393 -11.80 21.01 44.23
CA TRP A 393 -10.33 20.82 44.21
C TRP A 393 -9.72 21.30 45.53
N ARG A 394 -8.96 20.44 46.22
CA ARG A 394 -8.32 20.81 47.51
C ARG A 394 -6.94 21.38 47.28
N ALA A 395 -6.25 20.94 46.23
CA ALA A 395 -5.01 21.50 45.73
C ALA A 395 -5.05 21.62 44.19
N PRO A 396 -4.28 22.54 43.57
CA PRO A 396 -4.13 22.61 42.11
C PRO A 396 -3.68 21.28 41.47
N GLN A 397 -2.95 20.46 42.23
CA GLN A 397 -2.46 19.15 41.82
C GLN A 397 -3.58 18.12 41.61
N ASP A 398 -4.68 18.20 42.37
CA ASP A 398 -5.86 17.32 42.21
C ASP A 398 -6.43 17.47 40.79
N ARG A 399 -6.57 18.73 40.33
CA ARG A 399 -7.07 19.05 38.98
C ARG A 399 -6.15 18.48 37.90
N THR A 400 -4.84 18.59 38.08
CA THR A 400 -3.84 18.03 37.15
C THR A 400 -3.92 16.50 37.09
N LEU A 401 -4.07 15.82 38.23
CA LEU A 401 -4.22 14.36 38.28
C LEU A 401 -5.54 13.89 37.66
N ALA A 402 -6.62 14.67 37.77
CA ALA A 402 -7.89 14.40 37.09
C ALA A 402 -7.79 14.58 35.57
N ILE A 403 -7.01 15.56 35.08
CA ILE A 403 -6.73 15.70 33.64
C ILE A 403 -5.86 14.54 33.13
N ASP A 404 -4.83 14.14 33.88
CA ASP A 404 -4.01 12.96 33.55
C ASP A 404 -4.86 11.67 33.51
N LEU A 405 -5.87 11.53 34.40
CA LEU A 405 -6.84 10.42 34.36
C LEU A 405 -7.65 10.43 33.06
N LEU A 406 -8.25 11.58 32.73
CA LEU A 406 -9.09 11.73 31.53
C LEU A 406 -8.29 11.46 30.25
N GLY A 407 -7.10 12.05 30.12
CA GLY A 407 -6.21 11.80 28.98
C GLY A 407 -5.79 10.33 28.87
N SER A 408 -5.49 9.66 30.00
CA SER A 408 -5.19 8.22 30.00
C SER A 408 -6.38 7.32 29.64
N LEU A 409 -7.60 7.87 29.59
CA LEU A 409 -8.82 7.20 29.17
C LEU A 409 -9.29 7.61 27.76
N GLY A 410 -8.49 8.42 27.04
CA GLY A 410 -8.82 8.90 25.68
C GLY A 410 -9.76 10.12 25.63
N TYR A 411 -10.04 10.76 26.78
CA TYR A 411 -10.88 11.97 26.83
C TYR A 411 -10.05 13.24 26.60
N VAL A 412 -10.61 14.18 25.83
CA VAL A 412 -10.03 15.51 25.59
C VAL A 412 -10.67 16.52 26.53
N VAL A 413 -9.87 17.43 27.09
CA VAL A 413 -10.32 18.47 28.03
C VAL A 413 -10.28 19.84 27.36
N ALA A 414 -11.24 20.71 27.68
CA ALA A 414 -11.24 22.11 27.26
C ALA A 414 -10.63 23.04 28.32
N ARG A 415 -10.11 24.20 27.88
CA ARG A 415 -9.42 25.20 28.70
C ARG A 415 -10.38 25.98 29.59
N GLY A 416 -10.67 25.43 30.77
CA GLY A 416 -11.26 26.18 31.89
C GLY A 416 -10.22 27.10 32.57
N ARG A 417 -10.66 28.12 33.31
CA ARG A 417 -9.76 28.94 34.15
C ARG A 417 -9.19 28.10 35.30
N LEU A 418 -8.04 28.51 35.85
CA LEU A 418 -7.54 27.92 37.09
C LEU A 418 -8.60 28.09 38.20
N GLY A 419 -9.04 26.97 38.78
CA GLY A 419 -10.07 26.92 39.83
C GLY A 419 -11.48 26.54 39.35
N GLU A 420 -11.74 26.49 38.05
CA GLU A 420 -13.07 26.16 37.49
C GLU A 420 -13.21 24.69 37.05
N ARG A 421 -14.39 24.37 36.48
CA ARG A 421 -14.78 23.07 35.88
C ARG A 421 -13.70 22.48 34.98
N ILE A 422 -13.65 21.15 34.92
CA ILE A 422 -13.10 20.42 33.77
C ILE A 422 -14.28 20.12 32.85
N ASP A 423 -14.27 20.69 31.66
CA ASP A 423 -15.23 20.33 30.61
C ASP A 423 -14.55 19.35 29.63
N VAL A 424 -15.12 18.16 29.48
CA VAL A 424 -14.65 17.13 28.55
C VAL A 424 -15.31 17.35 27.20
N VAL A 425 -14.48 17.49 26.16
CA VAL A 425 -14.88 17.68 24.76
C VAL A 425 -14.51 16.44 23.95
N GLY A 426 -15.23 16.18 22.85
CA GLY A 426 -15.09 14.94 22.06
C GLY A 426 -13.69 14.76 21.45
N GLY A 427 -13.37 13.49 21.09
CA GLY A 427 -12.03 12.90 20.86
C GLY A 427 -11.05 13.50 19.82
N ALA A 428 -10.88 14.82 19.79
CA ALA A 428 -9.76 15.48 19.10
C ALA A 428 -9.42 16.83 19.77
N HIS A 429 -8.13 17.01 20.08
CA HIS A 429 -7.52 18.20 20.69
C HIS A 429 -7.52 19.36 19.69
N GLU A 430 -8.31 20.39 19.95
CA GLU A 430 -8.25 21.63 19.18
C GLU A 430 -6.93 22.37 19.44
N ILE A 431 -6.40 23.05 18.44
CA ILE A 431 -5.24 23.94 18.53
C ILE A 431 -5.78 25.37 18.60
N VAL A 432 -5.29 26.18 19.55
CA VAL A 432 -5.77 27.55 19.79
C VAL A 432 -4.73 28.63 19.54
N ALA A 433 -3.44 28.28 19.52
CA ALA A 433 -2.36 29.15 19.04
C ALA A 433 -1.24 28.33 18.39
N VAL A 434 -0.57 28.90 17.40
CA VAL A 434 0.62 28.34 16.76
C VAL A 434 1.59 29.49 16.54
N GLU A 435 2.62 29.57 17.37
CA GLU A 435 3.50 30.74 17.44
C GLU A 435 4.92 30.33 17.01
N ALA A 436 5.53 31.09 16.09
CA ALA A 436 6.92 30.86 15.71
C ALA A 436 7.83 31.29 16.86
N ARG A 437 8.71 30.38 17.31
CA ARG A 437 9.61 30.57 18.45
C ARG A 437 11.06 30.60 17.97
N HIS A 438 11.95 31.23 18.75
CA HIS A 438 13.39 31.15 18.49
C HIS A 438 13.85 29.69 18.50
N PRO A 439 14.74 29.23 17.58
CA PRO A 439 15.22 27.85 17.56
C PRO A 439 15.67 27.34 18.93
N VAL A 440 15.06 26.24 19.39
CA VAL A 440 15.47 25.55 20.61
C VAL A 440 16.14 24.21 20.27
N PRO A 441 16.89 23.61 21.20
CA PRO A 441 17.36 22.24 21.05
C PRO A 441 16.17 21.26 20.89
N VAL A 442 16.16 20.51 19.79
CA VAL A 442 15.10 19.54 19.46
C VAL A 442 15.70 18.14 19.21
N ARG A 443 14.93 17.08 19.44
CA ARG A 443 15.35 15.69 19.29
C ARG A 443 14.15 14.83 18.88
N CYS A 444 14.42 13.70 18.24
CA CYS A 444 13.40 12.72 17.85
C CYS A 444 13.70 11.36 18.51
N VAL A 445 12.65 10.61 18.81
CA VAL A 445 12.74 9.18 19.17
C VAL A 445 11.91 8.33 18.23
N GLN A 446 12.27 7.06 18.09
CA GLN A 446 11.48 6.07 17.37
C GLN A 446 11.09 4.94 18.31
N VAL A 447 9.85 4.48 18.15
CA VAL A 447 9.25 3.40 18.95
C VAL A 447 8.92 2.17 18.10
N ASP A 448 8.72 1.02 18.75
CA ASP A 448 8.62 -0.30 18.13
C ASP A 448 7.21 -0.76 17.73
N ASN A 449 6.16 0.05 17.97
CA ASN A 449 4.81 -0.27 17.52
C ASN A 449 4.64 -0.12 16.00
N ALA A 450 3.63 -0.81 15.44
CA ALA A 450 3.43 -0.96 13.99
C ALA A 450 3.25 0.37 13.23
N ASN A 451 2.74 1.40 13.91
CA ASN A 451 2.52 2.72 13.30
C ASN A 451 3.74 3.65 13.50
N HIS A 452 4.72 3.25 14.32
CA HIS A 452 5.83 4.11 14.82
C HIS A 452 5.37 5.41 15.48
N LEU A 453 4.23 5.34 16.16
CA LEU A 453 3.50 6.45 16.74
C LEU A 453 3.57 6.40 18.27
N TYR A 454 4.18 7.41 18.87
CA TYR A 454 4.23 7.58 20.33
C TYR A 454 3.49 8.85 20.75
N LEU A 455 3.02 8.85 22.00
CA LEU A 455 2.30 9.96 22.60
C LEU A 455 3.27 11.03 23.11
N VAL A 456 2.85 12.30 23.06
CA VAL A 456 3.68 13.47 23.42
C VAL A 456 2.86 14.52 24.15
N GLY A 457 3.49 15.21 25.12
CA GLY A 457 2.81 16.09 26.07
C GLY A 457 1.80 15.34 26.95
N ARG A 458 1.01 16.09 27.72
CA ARG A 458 -0.15 15.52 28.45
C ARG A 458 -1.34 15.20 27.55
N ALA A 459 -1.26 15.59 26.27
CA ALA A 459 -2.31 15.55 25.25
C ALA A 459 -2.16 14.46 24.16
N MET A 460 -1.02 13.77 24.06
CA MET A 460 -0.87 12.47 23.37
C MET A 460 -0.97 12.44 21.80
N VAL A 461 0.11 12.71 21.00
CA VAL A 461 0.03 12.99 19.52
C VAL A 461 1.07 12.33 18.51
N PRO A 462 0.69 11.82 17.29
CA PRO A 462 1.56 11.14 16.24
C PRO A 462 2.08 11.78 14.86
N THR A 463 2.89 11.06 14.01
CA THR A 463 3.65 11.55 12.78
C THR A 463 3.87 10.54 11.58
N HIS A 464 4.08 10.92 10.28
CA HIS A 464 4.34 10.00 9.10
C HIS A 464 5.38 10.48 8.01
N ASN A 465 5.48 9.94 6.74
CA ASN A 465 6.77 9.92 5.98
C ASN A 465 6.91 10.29 4.44
N SER A 466 6.29 9.63 3.44
CA SER A 466 6.76 9.49 2.00
C SER A 466 7.01 10.73 1.06
N THR A 467 7.86 10.62 -0.01
CA THR A 467 7.99 11.58 -1.17
C THR A 467 8.56 11.06 -2.54
N LEU A 468 9.72 10.37 -2.65
CA LEU A 468 10.40 10.12 -3.96
C LEU A 468 9.55 9.36 -5.00
N ALA A 469 8.69 8.45 -4.54
CA ALA A 469 7.80 7.65 -5.37
C ALA A 469 6.90 8.49 -6.29
N LEU A 470 6.51 9.69 -5.82
CA LEU A 470 5.64 10.59 -6.55
C LEU A 470 6.36 11.23 -7.75
N ASP A 471 7.66 11.48 -7.67
CA ASP A 471 8.41 12.07 -8.79
C ASP A 471 8.54 11.09 -9.97
N LEU A 472 8.71 9.79 -9.70
CA LEU A 472 8.73 8.75 -10.73
C LEU A 472 7.38 8.66 -11.46
N LEU A 473 6.26 8.72 -10.72
CA LEU A 473 4.90 8.74 -11.27
C LEU A 473 4.65 9.99 -12.11
N ARG A 474 5.08 11.16 -11.64
CA ARG A 474 4.99 12.43 -12.40
C ARG A 474 5.77 12.36 -13.71
N SER A 475 6.97 11.79 -13.69
CA SER A 475 7.76 11.58 -14.89
C SER A 475 7.02 10.68 -15.88
N CYS A 476 6.63 9.48 -15.46
CA CYS A 476 5.95 8.51 -16.30
C CYS A 476 4.65 9.05 -16.92
N SER A 477 3.71 9.53 -16.10
CA SER A 477 2.35 9.83 -16.58
C SER A 477 2.10 11.28 -16.97
N ILE A 478 2.67 12.26 -16.27
CA ILE A 478 2.41 13.68 -16.59
C ILE A 478 3.33 14.13 -17.74
N LYS A 479 4.65 13.88 -17.62
CA LYS A 479 5.62 14.32 -18.63
C LYS A 479 5.65 13.42 -19.87
N HIS A 480 5.67 12.09 -19.67
CA HIS A 480 5.83 11.12 -20.76
C HIS A 480 4.51 10.47 -21.20
N ARG A 481 3.37 10.82 -20.59
CA ARG A 481 2.02 10.33 -20.95
C ARG A 481 1.88 8.80 -21.00
N ARG A 482 2.73 8.08 -20.26
CA ARG A 482 2.67 6.61 -20.09
C ARG A 482 1.86 6.25 -18.86
N ALA A 483 1.03 5.21 -18.93
CA ALA A 483 0.12 4.88 -17.85
C ALA A 483 0.85 4.38 -16.60
N ALA A 484 0.51 4.91 -15.43
CA ALA A 484 1.09 4.47 -14.16
C ALA A 484 0.03 4.31 -13.07
N VAL A 485 0.28 3.42 -12.10
CA VAL A 485 -0.57 3.23 -10.93
C VAL A 485 0.25 3.30 -9.65
N ILE A 486 -0.30 3.91 -8.60
CA ILE A 486 0.18 3.78 -7.22
C ILE A 486 -0.86 3.08 -6.34
N PHE A 487 -0.41 2.02 -5.69
CA PHE A 487 -1.11 1.37 -4.58
C PHE A 487 -0.53 1.91 -3.28
N SER A 488 -1.30 2.75 -2.59
CA SER A 488 -0.89 3.49 -1.40
C SER A 488 -1.60 2.98 -0.17
N LEU A 489 -0.82 2.45 0.77
CA LEU A 489 -1.24 1.89 2.05
C LEU A 489 -1.02 2.88 3.20
N GLU A 490 -0.12 3.87 3.02
CA GLU A 490 0.18 4.92 3.99
C GLU A 490 -0.60 6.23 3.72
N MET A 491 -0.76 6.64 2.46
CA MET A 491 -1.35 7.94 2.09
C MET A 491 -2.71 7.81 1.39
N SER A 492 -3.60 8.78 1.65
CA SER A 492 -4.87 8.92 0.92
C SER A 492 -4.70 9.52 -0.48
N LYS A 493 -5.65 9.25 -1.40
CA LYS A 493 -5.75 9.85 -2.74
C LYS A 493 -5.60 11.37 -2.71
N SER A 494 -6.34 12.05 -1.83
CA SER A 494 -6.30 13.50 -1.69
C SER A 494 -4.91 14.01 -1.31
N GLU A 495 -4.16 13.27 -0.48
CA GLU A 495 -2.81 13.66 -0.10
C GLU A 495 -1.82 13.50 -1.27
N ILE A 496 -1.93 12.40 -2.02
CA ILE A 496 -1.14 12.16 -3.22
C ILE A 496 -1.38 13.28 -4.24
N VAL A 497 -2.64 13.58 -4.56
CA VAL A 497 -3.01 14.65 -5.51
C VAL A 497 -2.47 16.02 -5.08
N MET A 498 -2.58 16.40 -3.80
CA MET A 498 -2.01 17.66 -3.31
C MET A 498 -0.48 17.72 -3.47
N ARG A 499 0.23 16.60 -3.27
CA ARG A 499 1.69 16.55 -3.46
C ARG A 499 2.08 16.58 -4.94
N LEU A 500 1.33 15.92 -5.82
CA LEU A 500 1.51 16.01 -7.28
C LEU A 500 1.35 17.46 -7.76
N LEU A 501 0.27 18.14 -7.35
CA LEU A 501 0.03 19.56 -7.67
C LEU A 501 1.14 20.48 -7.14
N SER A 502 1.60 20.27 -5.91
CA SER A 502 2.73 20.98 -5.31
C SER A 502 4.01 20.83 -6.13
N ALA A 503 4.29 19.60 -6.55
CA ALA A 503 5.53 19.25 -7.23
C ALA A 503 5.57 19.73 -8.69
N GLU A 504 4.40 19.79 -9.36
CA GLU A 504 4.25 20.26 -10.73
C GLU A 504 4.13 21.79 -10.81
N ALA A 505 3.26 22.40 -10.01
CA ALA A 505 3.08 23.86 -10.00
C ALA A 505 4.28 24.60 -9.38
N LYS A 506 5.19 23.89 -8.70
CA LYS A 506 6.27 24.45 -7.86
C LYS A 506 5.74 25.38 -6.76
N ILE A 507 4.46 25.24 -6.41
CA ILE A 507 3.81 25.92 -5.31
C ILE A 507 4.10 25.12 -4.05
N LYS A 508 4.42 25.79 -2.93
CA LYS A 508 4.67 25.13 -1.65
C LYS A 508 3.45 24.29 -1.24
N LEU A 509 3.66 23.05 -0.80
CA LEU A 509 2.57 22.16 -0.36
C LEU A 509 1.72 22.82 0.74
N ALA A 510 2.35 23.61 1.60
CA ALA A 510 1.69 24.39 2.64
C ALA A 510 0.71 25.44 2.08
N ASN A 511 1.03 26.09 0.95
CA ASN A 511 0.17 27.10 0.32
C ASN A 511 -1.08 26.45 -0.28
N LEU A 512 -0.91 25.31 -0.97
CA LEU A 512 -2.01 24.52 -1.54
C LEU A 512 -2.95 24.00 -0.45
N ARG A 513 -2.40 23.39 0.61
CA ARG A 513 -3.17 22.86 1.75
C ARG A 513 -3.92 23.94 2.53
N SER A 514 -3.45 25.18 2.50
CA SER A 514 -4.08 26.31 3.21
C SER A 514 -4.93 27.21 2.32
N GLY A 515 -5.00 26.94 1.01
CA GLY A 515 -5.69 27.81 0.03
C GLY A 515 -5.07 29.20 -0.15
N HIS A 516 -3.89 29.46 0.44
CA HIS A 516 -3.18 30.74 0.35
C HIS A 516 -2.38 30.79 -0.96
N LEU A 517 -3.11 31.01 -2.04
CA LEU A 517 -2.63 31.02 -3.42
C LEU A 517 -2.81 32.43 -3.97
N SER A 518 -1.77 32.97 -4.60
CA SER A 518 -1.90 34.20 -5.37
C SER A 518 -2.76 33.97 -6.62
N ASP A 519 -3.27 35.03 -7.24
CA ASP A 519 -4.04 34.91 -8.49
C ASP A 519 -3.23 34.19 -9.59
N ASN A 520 -1.91 34.39 -9.61
CA ASN A 520 -1.00 33.69 -10.53
C ASN A 520 -0.80 32.21 -10.17
N ASP A 521 -0.80 31.86 -8.88
CA ASP A 521 -0.80 30.46 -8.43
C ASP A 521 -2.10 29.75 -8.85
N TRP A 522 -3.25 30.43 -8.71
CA TRP A 522 -4.55 29.93 -9.17
C TRP A 522 -4.59 29.70 -10.68
N VAL A 523 -4.09 30.65 -11.49
CA VAL A 523 -3.96 30.48 -12.95
C VAL A 523 -3.03 29.31 -13.30
N THR A 524 -1.90 29.19 -12.59
CA THR A 524 -0.94 28.08 -12.78
C THR A 524 -1.58 26.73 -12.46
N LEU A 525 -2.33 26.63 -11.36
CA LEU A 525 -3.06 25.42 -10.98
C LEU A 525 -4.18 25.09 -11.96
N ALA A 526 -4.97 26.07 -12.40
CA ALA A 526 -6.05 25.84 -13.36
C ALA A 526 -5.53 25.23 -14.67
N ARG A 527 -4.37 25.69 -15.17
CA ARG A 527 -3.70 25.07 -16.33
C ARG A 527 -3.23 23.64 -16.04
N LEU A 528 -2.51 23.45 -14.94
CA LEU A 528 -1.94 22.14 -14.59
C LEU A 528 -2.98 21.10 -14.18
N MET A 529 -4.14 21.51 -13.67
CA MET A 529 -5.27 20.62 -13.40
C MET A 529 -5.77 19.93 -14.67
N GLY A 530 -5.76 20.61 -15.82
CA GLY A 530 -6.03 19.98 -17.12
C GLY A 530 -4.95 18.96 -17.47
N GLU A 531 -3.68 19.37 -17.46
CA GLU A 531 -2.54 18.50 -17.78
C GLU A 531 -2.47 17.23 -16.91
N ILE A 532 -2.78 17.34 -15.61
CA ILE A 532 -2.81 16.22 -14.66
C ILE A 532 -4.10 15.39 -14.80
N SER A 533 -5.25 15.99 -15.10
CA SER A 533 -6.50 15.25 -15.34
C SER A 533 -6.43 14.39 -16.61
N ASP A 534 -5.69 14.85 -17.62
CA ASP A 534 -5.45 14.13 -18.87
C ASP A 534 -4.26 13.16 -18.80
N ALA A 535 -3.53 13.13 -17.68
CA ALA A 535 -2.44 12.19 -17.47
C ALA A 535 -3.00 10.79 -17.09
N PRO A 536 -2.51 9.69 -17.67
CA PRO A 536 -2.97 8.33 -17.35
C PRO A 536 -2.40 7.82 -16.01
N LEU A 537 -2.65 8.57 -14.93
CA LEU A 537 -2.17 8.29 -13.58
C LEU A 537 -3.32 7.79 -12.70
N TYR A 538 -3.19 6.55 -12.21
CA TYR A 538 -4.18 5.88 -11.38
C TYR A 538 -3.70 5.81 -9.92
N ILE A 539 -4.62 6.03 -8.97
CA ILE A 539 -4.32 6.00 -7.53
C ILE A 539 -5.32 5.07 -6.84
N ASP A 540 -4.82 4.11 -6.07
CA ASP A 540 -5.61 3.26 -5.19
C ASP A 540 -5.12 3.41 -3.75
N ASP A 541 -5.99 3.87 -2.86
CA ASP A 541 -5.76 4.06 -1.42
C ASP A 541 -6.65 3.13 -0.56
N SER A 542 -7.10 2.01 -1.14
CA SER A 542 -7.89 1.01 -0.42
C SER A 542 -7.09 0.45 0.76
N ALA A 543 -7.68 0.45 1.96
CA ALA A 543 -7.05 -0.13 3.14
C ALA A 543 -6.91 -1.66 2.99
N ASN A 544 -5.81 -2.22 3.49
CA ASN A 544 -5.54 -3.67 3.56
C ASN A 544 -5.53 -4.42 2.21
N LEU A 545 -5.03 -3.79 1.13
CA LEU A 545 -4.88 -4.45 -0.18
C LEU A 545 -4.00 -5.70 -0.11
N THR A 546 -4.55 -6.81 -0.59
CA THR A 546 -3.81 -8.06 -0.82
C THR A 546 -3.05 -8.03 -2.14
N MET A 547 -2.04 -8.90 -2.26
CA MET A 547 -1.30 -9.07 -3.51
C MET A 547 -2.19 -9.51 -4.69
N MET A 548 -3.22 -10.32 -4.42
CA MET A 548 -4.17 -10.79 -5.43
C MET A 548 -4.99 -9.64 -6.02
N GLU A 549 -5.47 -8.73 -5.18
CA GLU A 549 -6.20 -7.54 -5.62
C GLU A 549 -5.31 -6.57 -6.39
N ILE A 550 -4.08 -6.34 -5.92
CA ILE A 550 -3.08 -5.50 -6.62
C ILE A 550 -2.82 -6.07 -8.02
N ARG A 551 -2.57 -7.37 -8.15
CA ARG A 551 -2.38 -8.04 -9.45
C ARG A 551 -3.61 -7.93 -10.34
N ALA A 552 -4.81 -8.22 -9.82
CA ALA A 552 -6.05 -8.15 -10.59
C ALA A 552 -6.36 -6.72 -11.10
N LYS A 553 -6.09 -5.71 -10.28
CA LYS A 553 -6.24 -4.29 -10.65
C LYS A 553 -5.16 -3.85 -11.66
N ALA A 554 -3.91 -4.27 -11.48
CA ALA A 554 -2.82 -3.99 -12.40
C ALA A 554 -3.04 -4.64 -13.79
N ARG A 555 -3.45 -5.91 -13.85
CA ARG A 555 -3.85 -6.59 -15.10
C ARG A 555 -4.96 -5.83 -15.85
N ARG A 556 -6.01 -5.44 -15.12
CA ARG A 556 -7.14 -4.67 -15.70
C ARG A 556 -6.70 -3.31 -16.24
N LEU A 557 -5.76 -2.65 -15.58
CA LEU A 557 -5.17 -1.40 -16.06
C LEU A 557 -4.23 -1.62 -17.27
N LYS A 558 -3.45 -2.71 -17.30
CA LYS A 558 -2.61 -3.07 -18.45
C LYS A 558 -3.47 -3.26 -19.72
N GLN A 559 -4.56 -4.02 -19.61
CA GLN A 559 -5.51 -4.24 -20.72
C GLN A 559 -6.24 -2.96 -21.16
N LYS A 560 -6.57 -2.05 -20.23
CA LYS A 560 -7.39 -0.86 -20.52
C LYS A 560 -6.58 0.34 -21.02
N ALA A 561 -5.37 0.53 -20.50
CA ALA A 561 -4.62 1.78 -20.61
C ALA A 561 -3.14 1.60 -20.92
N ASP A 562 -2.71 0.39 -21.29
CA ASP A 562 -1.30 0.01 -21.50
C ASP A 562 -0.38 0.46 -20.35
N LEU A 563 -0.71 -0.03 -19.16
CA LEU A 563 0.07 0.22 -17.94
C LEU A 563 1.57 0.02 -18.18
N SER A 564 2.34 1.04 -17.81
CA SER A 564 3.79 1.14 -18.03
C SER A 564 4.58 1.21 -16.72
N LEU A 565 3.98 1.58 -15.58
CA LEU A 565 4.65 1.66 -14.28
C LEU A 565 3.70 1.31 -13.13
N ILE A 566 4.17 0.50 -12.18
CA ILE A 566 3.46 0.19 -10.92
C ILE A 566 4.29 0.72 -9.75
N VAL A 567 3.64 1.35 -8.77
CA VAL A 567 4.25 1.79 -7.51
C VAL A 567 3.47 1.23 -6.32
N VAL A 568 4.17 0.74 -5.30
CA VAL A 568 3.58 0.21 -4.05
C VAL A 568 4.22 0.86 -2.82
N ASP A 569 3.42 1.55 -2.00
CA ASP A 569 3.85 2.31 -0.80
C ASP A 569 3.10 1.84 0.47
N TYR A 570 3.70 1.14 1.44
CA TYR A 570 5.02 0.50 1.46
C TYR A 570 4.89 -1.00 1.73
N LEU A 571 5.87 -1.78 1.25
CA LEU A 571 5.87 -3.25 1.29
C LEU A 571 5.49 -3.83 2.65
N GLN A 572 6.04 -3.26 3.72
CA GLN A 572 5.86 -3.76 5.08
C GLN A 572 4.49 -3.38 5.72
N LEU A 573 3.55 -2.76 5.00
CA LEU A 573 2.12 -2.72 5.38
C LEU A 573 1.26 -3.76 4.66
N MET A 574 1.79 -4.42 3.62
CA MET A 574 1.04 -5.46 2.92
C MET A 574 0.79 -6.65 3.83
N THR A 575 -0.41 -7.22 3.69
CA THR A 575 -0.78 -8.53 4.22
C THR A 575 -0.91 -9.51 3.07
N SER A 576 -0.38 -10.70 3.31
CA SER A 576 -0.30 -11.83 2.37
C SER A 576 -1.57 -12.69 2.33
N GLY A 577 -2.54 -12.45 3.23
CA GLY A 577 -3.76 -13.24 3.38
C GLY A 577 -3.57 -14.64 4.01
N ARG A 578 -2.34 -15.10 4.19
CA ARG A 578 -2.02 -16.40 4.82
C ARG A 578 -1.33 -16.17 6.18
N ARG A 579 -1.35 -17.18 7.05
CA ARG A 579 -0.53 -17.19 8.27
C ARG A 579 0.91 -17.60 7.93
N TYR A 580 1.88 -16.78 8.31
CA TYR A 580 3.32 -17.08 8.24
C TYR A 580 3.88 -17.19 9.66
N GLU A 581 4.90 -18.03 9.85
CA GLU A 581 5.57 -18.19 11.16
C GLU A 581 6.46 -16.98 11.50
N SER A 582 6.92 -16.26 10.48
CA SER A 582 7.77 -15.06 10.63
C SER A 582 7.46 -13.99 9.59
N ARG A 583 7.55 -12.71 9.98
CA ARG A 583 7.40 -11.57 9.06
C ARG A 583 8.46 -11.59 7.94
N GLN A 584 9.63 -12.18 8.19
CA GLN A 584 10.69 -12.34 7.18
C GLN A 584 10.25 -13.26 6.03
N GLN A 585 9.59 -14.39 6.32
CA GLN A 585 9.01 -15.26 5.28
C GLN A 585 7.91 -14.54 4.50
N GLU A 586 7.03 -13.81 5.20
CA GLU A 586 5.93 -13.07 4.56
C GLU A 586 6.44 -11.99 3.59
N VAL A 587 7.39 -11.16 4.02
CA VAL A 587 7.98 -10.13 3.15
C VAL A 587 8.81 -10.74 2.02
N SER A 588 9.41 -11.91 2.23
CA SER A 588 10.07 -12.67 1.15
C SER A 588 9.10 -13.18 0.09
N ASP A 589 7.92 -13.66 0.50
CA ASP A 589 6.89 -14.13 -0.44
C ASP A 589 6.23 -12.95 -1.18
N LEU A 590 6.00 -11.82 -0.49
CA LEU A 590 5.54 -10.56 -1.10
C LEU A 590 6.54 -10.02 -2.15
N SER A 591 7.83 -10.02 -1.83
CA SER A 591 8.92 -9.65 -2.74
C SER A 591 8.90 -10.47 -4.03
N ARG A 592 8.86 -11.80 -3.89
CA ARG A 592 8.79 -12.73 -5.01
C ARG A 592 7.52 -12.55 -5.83
N CYS A 593 6.37 -12.35 -5.19
CA CYS A 593 5.11 -12.07 -5.88
C CYS A 593 5.18 -10.78 -6.72
N LEU A 594 5.84 -9.72 -6.23
CA LEU A 594 6.02 -8.48 -7.00
C LEU A 594 6.99 -8.65 -8.16
N LYS A 595 8.04 -9.46 -8.00
CA LYS A 595 8.94 -9.80 -9.11
C LYS A 595 8.23 -10.63 -10.18
N LEU A 596 7.35 -11.54 -9.78
CA LEU A 596 6.49 -12.28 -10.71
C LEU A 596 5.50 -11.34 -11.41
N LEU A 597 4.82 -10.44 -10.67
CA LEU A 597 3.93 -9.42 -11.24
C LEU A 597 4.62 -8.53 -12.27
N ALA A 598 5.85 -8.08 -11.98
CA ALA A 598 6.64 -7.26 -12.90
C ALA A 598 6.89 -7.98 -14.23
N LYS A 599 7.32 -9.26 -14.16
CA LYS A 599 7.55 -10.11 -15.34
C LYS A 599 6.26 -10.41 -16.09
N GLU A 600 5.22 -10.81 -15.37
CA GLU A 600 3.91 -11.22 -15.91
C GLU A 600 3.23 -10.10 -16.72
N LEU A 601 3.38 -8.84 -16.28
CA LEU A 601 2.80 -7.68 -16.97
C LEU A 601 3.78 -6.97 -17.92
N GLU A 602 5.04 -7.41 -17.96
CA GLU A 602 6.16 -6.73 -18.63
C GLU A 602 6.24 -5.24 -18.25
N VAL A 603 6.14 -4.97 -16.94
CA VAL A 603 6.07 -3.60 -16.37
C VAL A 603 7.05 -3.44 -15.21
N PRO A 604 7.82 -2.35 -15.12
CA PRO A 604 8.58 -2.02 -13.92
C PRO A 604 7.65 -1.82 -12.71
N VAL A 605 7.96 -2.54 -11.63
CA VAL A 605 7.31 -2.44 -10.32
C VAL A 605 8.27 -1.75 -9.36
N VAL A 606 7.93 -0.55 -8.91
CA VAL A 606 8.66 0.20 -7.87
C VAL A 606 8.02 -0.08 -6.52
N ALA A 607 8.78 -0.68 -5.62
CA ALA A 607 8.33 -1.03 -4.28
C ALA A 607 9.05 -0.18 -3.23
N LEU A 608 8.31 0.53 -2.38
CA LEU A 608 8.89 1.30 -1.29
C LEU A 608 9.14 0.39 -0.08
N SER A 609 10.34 0.50 0.49
CA SER A 609 10.76 -0.27 1.65
C SER A 609 11.40 0.62 2.72
N GLN A 610 11.14 0.35 3.98
CA GLN A 610 11.88 1.00 5.08
C GLN A 610 13.20 0.27 5.35
N LEU A 611 14.26 1.03 5.65
CA LEU A 611 15.59 0.48 5.99
C LEU A 611 15.72 0.21 7.49
N ASN A 612 16.46 -0.85 7.83
CA ASN A 612 16.87 -1.15 9.20
C ASN A 612 17.92 -0.15 9.69
N ARG A 613 18.06 -0.02 11.01
CA ARG A 613 19.00 0.93 11.64
C ARG A 613 20.48 0.49 11.66
N GLY A 614 20.84 -0.49 10.84
CA GLY A 614 22.24 -0.89 10.59
C GLY A 614 23.20 0.25 10.21
N PRO A 615 22.82 1.26 9.38
CA PRO A 615 23.71 2.38 9.07
C PRO A 615 23.98 3.27 10.27
N GLU A 616 23.06 3.33 11.25
CA GLU A 616 23.16 4.25 12.39
C GLU A 616 24.27 3.85 13.38
N GLN A 617 24.68 2.59 13.38
CA GLN A 617 25.74 2.07 14.25
C GLN A 617 27.12 2.11 13.57
N ARG A 618 27.18 2.23 12.24
CA ARG A 618 28.43 2.33 11.47
C ARG A 618 29.05 3.73 11.58
N THR A 619 30.35 3.85 11.30
CA THR A 619 31.03 5.16 11.22
C THR A 619 30.53 5.95 10.02
N ASP A 620 30.43 5.30 8.85
CA ASP A 620 29.68 5.83 7.72
C ASP A 620 28.19 5.54 7.89
N LYS A 621 27.37 6.60 8.01
CA LYS A 621 25.91 6.53 8.18
C LYS A 621 25.15 6.34 6.85
N ARG A 622 25.84 6.21 5.72
CA ARG A 622 25.22 5.92 4.43
C ARG A 622 24.57 4.53 4.43
N PRO A 623 23.32 4.40 3.96
CA PRO A 623 22.67 3.11 3.82
C PRO A 623 23.40 2.25 2.78
N GLN A 624 23.42 0.95 3.07
CA GLN A 624 24.01 -0.11 2.25
C GLN A 624 22.96 -1.19 1.99
N LEU A 625 23.20 -2.03 0.99
CA LEU A 625 22.26 -3.09 0.59
C LEU A 625 21.91 -4.03 1.77
N SER A 626 22.92 -4.32 2.62
CA SER A 626 22.78 -5.09 3.86
C SER A 626 21.84 -4.51 4.91
N ASP A 627 21.40 -3.25 4.77
CA ASP A 627 20.47 -2.60 5.71
C ASP A 627 19.00 -2.90 5.38
N LEU A 628 18.71 -3.65 4.32
CA LEU A 628 17.40 -4.29 4.05
C LEU A 628 17.18 -5.56 4.91
N ARG A 629 17.96 -5.75 5.98
CA ARG A 629 18.26 -7.04 6.67
C ARG A 629 17.09 -7.84 7.28
N GLU A 630 15.86 -7.36 7.19
CA GLU A 630 14.67 -8.19 7.50
C GLU A 630 14.16 -8.95 6.25
N SER A 631 14.80 -8.77 5.09
CA SER A 631 14.34 -9.30 3.81
C SER A 631 15.49 -9.56 2.84
N GLY A 632 16.33 -10.56 3.13
CA GLY A 632 17.35 -11.03 2.17
C GLY A 632 16.78 -11.47 0.82
N ALA A 633 15.50 -11.85 0.76
CA ALA A 633 14.79 -12.10 -0.50
C ALA A 633 14.56 -10.82 -1.32
N ILE A 634 14.21 -9.67 -0.70
CA ILE A 634 14.11 -8.38 -1.40
C ILE A 634 15.43 -8.03 -2.09
N GLU A 635 16.56 -8.27 -1.42
CA GLU A 635 17.88 -8.10 -2.03
C GLU A 635 18.09 -9.04 -3.23
N GLN A 636 17.62 -10.28 -3.21
CA GLN A 636 17.83 -11.26 -4.28
C GLN A 636 16.90 -11.05 -5.49
N ASP A 637 15.60 -10.85 -5.23
CA ASP A 637 14.51 -10.74 -6.20
C ASP A 637 14.57 -9.44 -7.01
N SER A 638 14.98 -8.34 -6.37
CA SER A 638 15.11 -7.03 -7.01
C SER A 638 16.16 -7.02 -8.14
N ASP A 639 15.92 -6.24 -9.18
CA ASP A 639 16.89 -5.99 -10.25
C ASP A 639 17.67 -4.70 -9.97
N VAL A 640 17.00 -3.71 -9.39
CA VAL A 640 17.57 -2.41 -9.02
C VAL A 640 17.20 -2.10 -7.57
N VAL A 641 18.16 -1.62 -6.78
CA VAL A 641 17.93 -1.11 -5.42
C VAL A 641 18.49 0.30 -5.31
N ILE A 642 17.64 1.25 -4.95
CA ILE A 642 17.95 2.67 -4.77
C ILE A 642 17.78 3.00 -3.29
N LEU A 643 18.87 3.40 -2.63
CA LEU A 643 18.89 3.80 -1.24
C LEU A 643 18.97 5.32 -1.13
N ILE A 644 18.02 5.94 -0.44
CA ILE A 644 17.99 7.40 -0.24
C ILE A 644 18.84 7.75 0.98
N HIS A 645 19.89 8.54 0.76
CA HIS A 645 20.67 9.17 1.80
C HIS A 645 20.52 10.69 1.76
N ARG A 646 20.52 11.30 2.94
CA ARG A 646 20.46 12.75 3.12
C ARG A 646 21.55 13.12 4.14
N PRO A 647 22.63 13.80 3.72
CA PRO A 647 23.73 14.15 4.61
C PRO A 647 23.29 15.07 5.75
N ASP A 648 22.38 16.00 5.46
CA ASP A 648 21.81 16.97 6.39
C ASP A 648 20.91 16.38 7.49
N LEU A 649 20.48 15.12 7.34
CA LEU A 649 19.84 14.33 8.41
C LEU A 649 20.84 13.66 9.36
N VAL A 650 22.12 13.63 8.99
CA VAL A 650 23.21 13.07 9.79
C VAL A 650 23.99 14.18 10.48
N ASP A 651 24.34 15.22 9.76
CA ASP A 651 24.92 16.46 10.28
C ASP A 651 24.11 17.66 9.77
N PRO A 652 23.35 18.37 10.63
CA PRO A 652 22.59 19.55 10.24
C PRO A 652 23.44 20.72 9.69
N ASN A 653 24.76 20.71 9.92
CA ASN A 653 25.71 21.69 9.38
C ASN A 653 26.45 21.17 8.15
N ASP A 654 26.08 20.02 7.59
CA ASP A 654 26.69 19.50 6.37
C ASP A 654 26.57 20.55 5.24
N PRO A 655 27.68 20.92 4.56
CA PRO A 655 27.66 21.93 3.50
C PRO A 655 26.74 21.55 2.31
N ARG A 656 26.30 20.29 2.25
CA ARG A 656 25.36 19.74 1.27
C ARG A 656 23.90 19.80 1.74
N SER A 657 23.57 20.73 2.64
CA SER A 657 22.18 20.98 3.06
C SER A 657 21.31 21.32 1.86
N GLY A 658 20.14 20.67 1.73
CA GLY A 658 19.32 20.72 0.52
C GLY A 658 19.67 19.68 -0.55
N GLU A 659 20.73 18.88 -0.40
CA GLU A 659 21.05 17.75 -1.29
C GLU A 659 20.54 16.41 -0.73
N ALA A 660 20.34 15.44 -1.63
CA ALA A 660 20.10 14.04 -1.30
C ALA A 660 20.89 13.15 -2.27
N ASP A 661 21.48 12.09 -1.75
CA ASP A 661 22.18 11.09 -2.54
C ASP A 661 21.21 9.91 -2.82
N LEU A 662 20.90 9.66 -4.09
CA LEU A 662 20.33 8.40 -4.55
C LEU A 662 21.47 7.42 -4.79
N ILE A 663 21.62 6.44 -3.91
CA ILE A 663 22.64 5.39 -4.01
C ILE A 663 22.02 4.20 -4.72
N VAL A 664 22.33 4.00 -6.01
CA VAL A 664 21.96 2.79 -6.74
C VAL A 664 22.87 1.66 -6.24
N ALA A 665 22.45 1.00 -5.16
CA ALA A 665 23.22 0.02 -4.41
C ALA A 665 23.24 -1.36 -5.07
N LYS A 666 22.26 -1.65 -5.93
CA LYS A 666 22.21 -2.82 -6.80
C LYS A 666 21.67 -2.42 -8.17
N HIS A 667 22.26 -2.96 -9.23
CA HIS A 667 21.74 -2.90 -10.59
C HIS A 667 22.18 -4.19 -11.30
N ARG A 668 21.24 -5.07 -11.70
CA ARG A 668 21.56 -6.36 -12.33
C ARG A 668 22.20 -6.22 -13.71
N ASN A 669 21.80 -5.19 -14.47
CA ASN A 669 22.09 -5.06 -15.90
C ASN A 669 23.08 -3.91 -16.20
N GLY A 670 23.70 -3.31 -15.20
CA GLY A 670 24.56 -2.14 -15.40
C GLY A 670 25.29 -1.70 -14.13
N PRO A 671 26.04 -0.58 -14.21
CA PRO A 671 26.84 -0.10 -13.10
C PRO A 671 25.98 0.43 -11.94
N THR A 672 26.52 0.32 -10.72
CA THR A 672 26.06 1.06 -9.54
C THR A 672 26.69 2.46 -9.53
N ARG A 673 25.92 3.46 -9.09
CA ARG A 673 26.39 4.85 -8.96
C ARG A 673 25.64 5.54 -7.83
N ARG A 674 26.28 6.53 -7.22
CA ARG A 674 25.63 7.52 -6.37
C ARG A 674 25.36 8.77 -7.18
N ILE A 675 24.08 9.15 -7.25
CA ILE A 675 23.59 10.32 -7.97
C ILE A 675 23.17 11.35 -6.93
N THR A 676 23.57 12.60 -7.10
CA THR A 676 23.21 13.68 -6.17
C THR A 676 22.07 14.50 -6.77
N LEU A 677 21.03 14.73 -5.97
CA LEU A 677 19.84 15.50 -6.33
C LEU A 677 19.64 16.65 -5.32
N ALA A 678 19.00 17.73 -5.77
CA ALA A 678 18.44 18.73 -4.87
C ALA A 678 17.12 18.19 -4.29
N HIS A 679 16.99 18.12 -2.97
CA HIS A 679 15.72 17.79 -2.32
C HIS A 679 14.91 19.06 -2.06
N GLN A 680 13.74 19.17 -2.67
CA GLN A 680 12.82 20.31 -2.54
C GLN A 680 11.53 19.83 -1.86
N LEU A 681 11.66 19.20 -0.68
CA LEU A 681 10.53 18.53 0.00
C LEU A 681 9.40 19.50 0.39
N HIS A 682 9.68 20.79 0.54
CA HIS A 682 8.65 21.83 0.72
C HIS A 682 7.74 22.03 -0.51
N LEU A 683 8.19 21.57 -1.69
CA LEU A 683 7.43 21.43 -2.93
C LEU A 683 7.00 19.97 -3.20
N SER A 684 7.24 19.03 -2.26
CA SER A 684 7.00 17.59 -2.42
C SER A 684 7.78 16.93 -3.57
N ARG A 685 9.01 17.36 -3.84
CA ARG A 685 9.80 16.82 -4.97
C ARG A 685 11.30 16.74 -4.71
N PHE A 686 11.98 15.91 -5.49
CA PHE A 686 13.42 16.00 -5.77
C PHE A 686 13.63 16.64 -7.15
N ALA A 687 14.84 17.13 -7.42
CA ALA A 687 15.22 17.74 -8.68
C ALA A 687 16.68 17.40 -9.04
N ASN A 688 16.98 17.35 -10.34
CA ASN A 688 18.35 17.26 -10.84
C ASN A 688 19.20 18.43 -10.32
N MET A 689 20.48 18.17 -10.03
CA MET A 689 21.46 19.23 -9.80
C MET A 689 21.69 20.01 -11.09
N ALA A 690 22.09 21.28 -10.97
CA ALA A 690 22.46 22.09 -12.12
C ALA A 690 23.80 21.57 -12.68
N ASN A 691 23.75 20.88 -13.82
CA ASN A 691 24.95 20.33 -14.45
C ASN A 691 25.72 21.47 -15.15
N PRO A 692 27.01 21.71 -14.86
CA PRO A 692 27.78 22.79 -15.50
C PRO A 692 27.87 22.65 -17.03
N SER A 693 27.66 21.44 -17.55
CA SER A 693 27.72 21.09 -18.97
C SER A 693 26.41 21.27 -19.75
N THR A 694 25.26 21.48 -19.09
CA THR A 694 23.97 21.74 -19.77
C THR A 694 23.46 23.15 -19.54
N SER A 695 24.32 24.13 -19.82
CA SER A 695 23.87 25.49 -20.12
C SER A 695 23.24 25.53 -21.53
N VAL A 696 21.97 25.11 -21.61
CA VAL A 696 21.14 25.42 -22.79
C VAL A 696 20.88 26.94 -22.77
N PRO A 697 21.24 27.69 -23.81
CA PRO A 697 20.95 29.12 -23.86
C PRO A 697 19.44 29.36 -24.02
N PHE A 698 18.89 30.19 -23.13
CA PHE A 698 17.59 30.87 -23.12
C PHE A 698 16.46 30.36 -24.03
#